data_AF-A0A0G0V923-F1
#
_entry.id   AF-A0A0G0V923-F1
#
_cell.length_a   1.000
_cell.length_b   1.000
_cell.length_c   1.000
_cell.angle_alpha   90.00
_cell.angle_beta   90.00
_cell.angle_gamma   90.00
#
_symmetry.space_group_name_H-M   'P 1'
#
loop_
_entity.id
_entity.type
_entity.pdbx_description
1 polymer ?
#
loop_
_entity_poly.entity_id
_entity_poly.type
_entity_poly.pdbx_seq_one_letter_code
_entity_poly.pdbx_strand_id
1 'polypeptide(L)'
;MYVSYHPSPMPNKQLLQTIGFLPKEGEIGIFHKNYSSYSIQVNLENNTINYGGKIVFNNTKNTIQNITKPEDWVVLECVNRLLEKGYKPENIILEKIWPAGHQHSGRLDICVMRDDGTEYLLIECKTYGKEFEKAFDRLNKDGGQLFTYFKFSNKADLIILYASELRGQEIAFRNEIIKIEDDYRAGDVKDFYEKWNKLTKDNGAFDSWVKPYNFESKALTIKNLEEIRQEDSSFIFNRFLEILRHNVVSDKGNAFNRIFTLFLCKIYDEKINEDTDNELGFQWLEGIDDHKSFQLRLSDLYKNGMYEFLEKVVTDFSETEFNNKFNYLSEQQRQPILEEFRKIRLEKNNEFAIKDVYDEQSFNENAVVVKEIVQLLEKYRLRYAKKQQYLSDFFELLLTTGLKQESGQFFTPVPVAQFIIKSLPVDAIVEEKLSSAKIDNDTLLPYVIDYAAGSGHFLTETMHVIQRLIDQKDDTKYHPSVAKKIRNWKDDHFAWAINYIYGIEKDYRLVKVGKVGCYLHGDGLANVIHSDGLARFSHPDYKGKLLQTDKNFPKDNKQFDMLVSNPPYSVSAFKNAARAFYKEESFDLYDSLTDNSSEIEALFVERTKQLLKDGGVAGIILPSSILSNTGIYSKTREIILQYFEIIAITELGSNTFMATGTNTVVLFLRRRNNYDSINLKKAVDKFFTDYKDVTLNGVEKPVSKYIDHVWEGLIFDDYVSLLKREPNKTIKSHEIYKEYRKKLKTKNETDFWKQVLDRETEKLFYFILAYPQKVVLIKSGQKNDEKRFLGYEFSNRRGSEGIHPIQRGKSIVECTKLFDEDNFENEEKASTYIYRAFKGDFESEIHNSLQKNISRQALVDMLTFDNIEFEKNISLAVKKKVKIESKFSLLELKEIVTFSEKGKRPASFGSERGIYPFIGSSAIIKKCDIFDYDFEAIVIGDGGSANIHYLNEKFSSSDHTYILKKKETPLKYIYFFLRQNIEIIEEGFAGQSLKNISKSFLESIKIPLPPLDIQNKIVIEIDALDKKEGKTKEEIKKLKNSFGQLFQGKNYSYKNLGSITSFKNGLNYSRSSLGEVLNIVGVKDFQNNFSPNIELLEKVQIDGQLTEEYELRPQDILVVRSNGSANLVGRFLFIENLPIGKTSFSGFTIRLRPLSDNINSKFLGHYLKTDIVRNELTGSSKGSNIKSLNQTLLSAIKIPVPSLSEQQKIVSEIEKIESKISVLEKEIAEIPKQKDKILKKFL
;
A
#
# COMPACT_ATOMS: atom_id res chain seq x y z
N MET A 1 33.07 -21.71 47.39
CA MET A 1 33.77 -21.11 48.55
C MET A 1 33.39 -19.65 48.60
N TYR A 2 32.62 -19.28 49.63
CA TYR A 2 32.37 -17.89 49.98
C TYR A 2 33.66 -17.30 50.53
N VAL A 3 34.18 -16.26 49.88
CA VAL A 3 35.17 -15.36 50.49
C VAL A 3 34.53 -13.99 50.55
N SER A 4 34.14 -13.63 51.77
CA SER A 4 33.74 -12.29 52.18
C SER A 4 34.89 -11.30 51.96
N TYR A 5 34.74 -10.40 51.00
CA TYR A 5 35.54 -9.17 50.97
C TYR A 5 34.68 -8.04 51.54
N HIS A 6 35.14 -7.48 52.66
CA HIS A 6 34.67 -6.21 53.18
C HIS A 6 34.78 -5.13 52.08
N PRO A 7 33.82 -4.18 51.99
CA PRO A 7 33.84 -3.15 50.97
C PRO A 7 34.97 -2.16 51.27
N SER A 8 36.04 -2.21 50.48
CA SER A 8 37.03 -1.12 50.44
C SER A 8 36.37 0.07 49.73
N PRO A 9 36.46 1.31 50.26
CA PRO A 9 35.98 2.48 49.52
C PRO A 9 36.87 2.64 48.27
N MET A 10 36.29 3.03 47.14
CA MET A 10 36.85 3.89 46.08
C MET A 10 36.24 3.56 44.69
N PRO A 11 35.14 4.24 44.33
CA PRO A 11 35.02 4.82 42.99
C PRO A 11 35.56 6.27 42.94
N ASN A 12 35.62 6.95 44.09
CA ASN A 12 35.80 8.42 44.15
C ASN A 12 37.27 8.88 44.21
N LYS A 13 38.20 8.14 44.83
CA LYS A 13 39.64 8.48 44.76
C LYS A 13 40.19 8.31 43.34
N GLN A 14 39.72 7.29 42.62
CA GLN A 14 40.15 7.08 41.23
C GLN A 14 39.70 8.27 40.37
N LEU A 15 38.45 8.73 40.53
CA LEU A 15 37.96 9.95 39.91
C LEU A 15 38.85 11.16 40.23
N LEU A 16 39.14 11.41 41.52
CA LEU A 16 40.00 12.51 41.97
C LEU A 16 41.40 12.46 41.35
N GLN A 17 42.03 11.28 41.31
CA GLN A 17 43.34 11.08 40.70
C GLN A 17 43.29 11.32 39.18
N THR A 18 42.25 10.83 38.50
CA THR A 18 42.06 11.03 37.06
C THR A 18 41.87 12.50 36.69
N ILE A 19 41.11 13.26 37.49
CA ILE A 19 40.93 14.71 37.28
C ILE A 19 42.07 15.54 37.89
N GLY A 20 43.19 14.92 38.29
CA GLY A 20 44.43 15.61 38.66
C GLY A 20 44.51 16.16 40.09
N PHE A 21 43.70 15.65 41.02
CA PHE A 21 43.86 15.95 42.45
C PHE A 21 44.92 15.03 43.07
N LEU A 22 45.83 15.63 43.84
CA LEU A 22 46.91 14.94 44.52
C LEU A 22 46.61 14.82 46.02
N PRO A 23 47.06 13.75 46.69
CA PRO A 23 47.01 13.67 48.14
C PRO A 23 47.78 14.83 48.77
N LYS A 24 47.21 15.49 49.78
CA LYS A 24 47.87 16.57 50.51
C LYS A 24 48.89 15.99 51.49
N GLU A 25 50.16 16.40 51.38
CA GLU A 25 51.21 15.94 52.29
C GLU A 25 50.87 16.23 53.76
N GLY A 26 51.05 15.24 54.63
CA GLY A 26 50.79 15.34 56.07
C GLY A 26 49.34 15.13 56.51
N GLU A 27 48.40 14.92 55.59
CA GLU A 27 46.95 14.80 55.88
C GLU A 27 46.40 13.48 55.33
N ILE A 28 45.55 12.79 56.12
CA ILE A 28 44.92 11.52 55.69
C ILE A 28 43.59 11.84 55.01
N GLY A 29 43.35 11.23 53.84
CA GLY A 29 42.06 11.34 53.13
C GLY A 29 41.76 12.70 52.47
N ILE A 30 42.69 13.67 52.55
CA ILE A 30 42.55 14.98 51.90
C ILE A 30 43.30 15.00 50.57
N PHE A 31 42.59 15.36 49.51
CA PHE A 31 43.11 15.57 48.16
C PHE A 31 43.02 17.05 47.82
N HIS A 32 44.00 17.59 47.11
CA HIS A 32 43.96 18.97 46.62
C HIS A 32 44.33 19.05 45.14
N LYS A 33 43.82 20.07 44.46
CA LYS A 33 44.29 20.46 43.13
C LYS A 33 44.54 21.95 43.11
N ASN A 34 45.73 22.33 42.64
CA ASN A 34 46.15 23.71 42.50
C ASN A 34 45.95 24.13 41.03
N TYR A 35 45.17 25.18 40.85
CA TYR A 35 45.02 25.97 39.63
C TYR A 35 45.86 27.25 39.82
N SER A 36 46.18 27.98 38.74
CA SER A 36 47.20 29.05 38.72
C SER A 36 47.26 29.97 39.96
N SER A 37 46.11 30.42 40.50
CA SER A 37 46.04 31.21 41.75
C SER A 37 44.94 30.74 42.71
N TYR A 38 44.53 29.47 42.62
CA TYR A 38 43.37 28.93 43.32
C TYR A 38 43.51 27.44 43.62
N SER A 39 42.94 26.96 44.72
CA SER A 39 43.01 25.53 45.07
C SER A 39 41.68 25.00 45.57
N ILE A 40 41.29 23.81 45.10
CA ILE A 40 40.15 23.05 45.63
C ILE A 40 40.71 21.90 46.47
N GLN A 41 40.07 21.62 47.60
CA GLN A 41 40.41 20.47 48.47
C GLN A 41 39.19 19.57 48.66
N VAL A 42 39.39 18.26 48.62
CA VAL A 42 38.35 17.25 48.84
C VAL A 42 38.77 16.39 50.01
N ASN A 43 37.93 16.31 51.03
CA ASN A 43 38.14 15.46 52.19
C ASN A 43 37.23 14.22 52.07
N LEU A 44 37.83 13.07 51.80
CA LEU A 44 37.13 11.79 51.63
C LEU A 44 36.64 11.21 52.97
N GLU A 45 37.24 11.57 54.10
CA GLU A 45 36.79 11.10 55.42
C GLU A 45 35.53 11.82 55.88
N ASN A 46 35.49 13.14 55.65
CA ASN A 46 34.36 13.99 56.01
C ASN A 46 33.30 14.09 54.90
N ASN A 47 33.54 13.50 53.72
CA ASN A 47 32.72 13.66 52.53
C ASN A 47 32.43 15.14 52.22
N THR A 48 33.46 15.97 52.19
CA THR A 48 33.32 17.41 51.91
C THR A 48 34.25 17.89 50.79
N ILE A 49 33.80 18.91 50.07
CA ILE A 49 34.56 19.63 49.05
C ILE A 49 34.71 21.07 49.51
N ASN A 50 35.94 21.50 49.77
CA ASN A 50 36.27 22.90 49.95
C ASN A 50 36.64 23.49 48.60
N TYR A 51 35.70 24.25 48.02
CA TYR A 51 35.90 24.86 46.72
C TYR A 51 36.90 26.01 46.75
N GLY A 52 37.33 26.51 47.92
CA GLY A 52 38.20 27.68 48.06
C GLY A 52 37.41 28.99 48.21
N GLY A 53 38.11 30.07 48.58
CA GLY A 53 37.47 31.35 48.97
C GLY A 53 37.02 32.28 47.85
N LYS A 54 37.17 31.90 46.57
CA LYS A 54 36.82 32.76 45.42
C LYS A 54 35.53 32.33 44.73
N ILE A 55 35.23 31.03 44.66
CA ILE A 55 33.93 30.52 44.17
C ILE A 55 32.82 30.95 45.13
N VAL A 56 31.74 31.48 44.57
CA VAL A 56 30.65 32.10 45.35
C VAL A 56 29.54 31.07 45.62
N PHE A 57 29.02 31.03 46.85
CA PHE A 57 27.83 30.27 47.23
C PHE A 57 26.66 31.22 47.51
N ASN A 58 25.43 30.79 47.22
CA ASN A 58 24.26 31.67 47.24
C ASN A 58 23.81 32.16 48.64
N ASN A 59 24.13 31.43 49.71
CA ASN A 59 23.88 31.88 51.07
C ASN A 59 24.97 31.35 52.00
N THR A 60 25.70 32.27 52.64
CA THR A 60 26.83 32.10 53.60
C THR A 60 28.24 32.06 53.00
N LYS A 61 29.18 32.62 53.79
CA LYS A 61 30.65 32.59 53.61
C LYS A 61 31.25 31.17 53.71
N ASN A 62 30.47 30.13 53.39
CA ASN A 62 30.88 28.75 53.53
C ASN A 62 31.45 28.25 52.20
N THR A 63 32.75 27.97 52.19
CA THR A 63 33.47 27.44 51.01
C THR A 63 33.41 25.91 50.95
N ILE A 64 32.75 25.28 51.94
CA ILE A 64 32.72 23.83 52.16
C ILE A 64 31.31 23.29 51.82
N GLN A 65 31.24 22.39 50.83
CA GLN A 65 30.05 21.66 50.42
C GLN A 65 30.11 20.21 50.91
N ASN A 66 29.01 19.70 51.47
CA ASN A 66 28.88 18.29 51.83
C ASN A 66 28.50 17.46 50.60
N ILE A 67 29.18 16.33 50.40
CA ILE A 67 28.89 15.36 49.34
C ILE A 67 27.79 14.43 49.85
N THR A 68 26.57 14.67 49.40
CA THR A 68 25.36 13.97 49.87
C THR A 68 24.73 13.11 48.78
N LYS A 69 24.99 13.41 47.51
CA LYS A 69 24.42 12.74 46.35
C LYS A 69 25.49 12.48 45.28
N PRO A 70 25.32 11.46 44.41
CA PRO A 70 26.26 11.18 43.32
C PRO A 70 26.51 12.38 42.40
N GLU A 71 25.52 13.24 42.20
CA GLU A 71 25.62 14.45 41.38
C GLU A 71 26.66 15.44 41.91
N ASP A 72 26.97 15.45 43.21
CA ASP A 72 27.97 16.36 43.78
C ASP A 72 29.38 16.08 43.22
N TRP A 73 29.65 14.82 42.81
CA TRP A 73 30.89 14.46 42.12
C TRP A 73 30.92 14.95 40.67
N VAL A 74 29.77 14.98 40.00
CA VAL A 74 29.62 15.54 38.65
C VAL A 74 29.80 17.05 38.68
N VAL A 75 29.27 17.73 39.71
CA VAL A 75 29.48 19.17 39.93
C VAL A 75 30.96 19.48 40.13
N LEU A 76 31.67 18.72 40.97
CA LEU A 76 33.11 18.89 41.18
C LEU A 76 33.90 18.75 39.88
N GLU A 77 33.58 17.72 39.09
CA GLU A 77 34.25 17.46 37.82
C GLU A 77 33.96 18.56 36.78
N CYS A 78 32.71 19.04 36.70
CA CYS A 78 32.33 20.16 35.84
C CYS A 78 33.06 21.45 36.24
N VAL A 79 33.13 21.76 37.54
CA VAL A 79 33.89 22.92 38.06
C VAL A 79 35.38 22.80 37.75
N ASN A 80 35.98 21.61 37.93
CA ASN A 80 37.36 21.36 37.54
C ASN A 80 37.59 21.72 36.07
N ARG A 81 36.70 21.27 35.19
CA ARG A 81 36.78 21.52 33.74
C ARG A 81 36.66 23.00 33.40
N LEU A 82 35.78 23.75 34.08
CA LEU A 82 35.67 25.19 33.91
C LEU A 82 36.98 25.90 34.33
N LEU A 83 37.56 25.53 35.47
CA LEU A 83 38.80 26.14 35.95
C LEU A 83 40.00 25.81 35.06
N GLU A 84 40.13 24.58 34.58
CA GLU A 84 41.20 24.17 33.64
C GLU A 84 41.13 24.93 32.32
N LYS A 85 39.92 25.22 31.83
CA LYS A 85 39.72 26.02 30.62
C LYS A 85 40.12 27.49 30.80
N GLY A 86 40.13 27.99 32.04
CA GLY A 86 40.52 29.35 32.37
C GLY A 86 39.37 30.28 32.79
N TYR A 87 38.20 29.74 33.16
CA TYR A 87 37.16 30.54 33.83
C TYR A 87 37.66 31.02 35.20
N LYS A 88 37.44 32.29 35.52
CA LYS A 88 37.87 32.85 36.81
C LYS A 88 37.02 32.26 37.95
N PRO A 89 37.62 31.81 39.07
CA PRO A 89 36.85 31.22 40.17
C PRO A 89 35.84 32.19 40.79
N GLU A 90 36.16 33.49 40.84
CA GLU A 90 35.23 34.56 41.27
C GLU A 90 33.98 34.72 40.39
N ASN A 91 34.02 34.21 39.17
CA ASN A 91 32.91 34.24 38.22
C ASN A 91 32.03 32.98 38.30
N ILE A 92 32.36 31.98 39.14
CA ILE A 92 31.59 30.74 39.29
C ILE A 92 30.76 30.83 40.57
N ILE A 93 29.45 30.65 40.43
CA ILE A 93 28.47 30.62 41.52
C ILE A 93 27.90 29.19 41.61
N LEU A 94 28.06 28.56 42.77
CA LEU A 94 27.46 27.27 43.07
C LEU A 94 26.14 27.43 43.83
N GLU A 95 25.21 26.52 43.56
CA GLU A 95 23.92 26.44 44.24
C GLU A 95 23.10 27.74 44.18
N LYS A 96 23.07 28.40 43.01
CA LYS A 96 22.35 29.66 42.81
C LYS A 96 20.83 29.45 42.98
N ILE A 97 20.20 30.26 43.84
CA ILE A 97 18.74 30.23 44.10
C ILE A 97 18.17 31.58 43.73
N TRP A 98 17.06 31.58 43.00
CA TRP A 98 16.26 32.77 42.76
C TRP A 98 15.09 32.84 43.76
N PRO A 99 14.79 34.02 44.32
CA PRO A 99 13.66 34.19 45.22
C PRO A 99 12.35 34.14 44.43
N ALA A 100 11.73 32.97 44.34
CA ALA A 100 10.42 32.79 43.69
C ALA A 100 9.30 32.83 44.75
N GLY A 101 8.34 33.75 44.59
CA GLY A 101 7.14 33.81 45.41
C GLY A 101 6.29 32.55 45.24
N HIS A 102 5.94 31.92 46.36
CA HIS A 102 4.96 30.83 46.53
C HIS A 102 4.68 29.93 45.31
N GLN A 103 5.68 29.15 44.88
CA GLN A 103 5.63 27.73 44.50
C GLN A 103 6.86 27.41 43.62
N HIS A 104 7.82 26.66 44.19
CA HIS A 104 9.11 26.18 43.65
C HIS A 104 10.32 27.15 43.72
N SER A 105 11.15 27.01 44.76
CA SER A 105 12.54 27.50 44.77
C SER A 105 13.45 26.44 44.13
N GLY A 106 13.74 26.57 42.84
CA GLY A 106 14.75 25.74 42.18
C GLY A 106 16.16 26.22 42.55
N ARG A 107 17.11 25.29 42.65
CA ARG A 107 18.52 25.55 42.96
C ARG A 107 19.36 25.04 41.80
N LEU A 108 19.95 25.95 41.03
CA LEU A 108 20.84 25.62 39.92
C LEU A 108 22.21 25.21 40.46
N ASP A 109 22.76 24.12 39.94
CA ASP A 109 24.04 23.58 40.42
C ASP A 109 25.21 24.55 40.17
N ILE A 110 25.37 25.05 38.94
CA ILE A 110 26.48 25.95 38.55
C ILE A 110 25.97 27.11 37.67
N CYS A 111 26.36 28.34 38.02
CA CYS A 111 26.16 29.53 37.20
C CYS A 111 27.51 30.22 36.97
N VAL A 112 27.84 30.55 35.71
CA VAL A 112 29.07 31.26 35.36
C VAL A 112 28.73 32.68 34.91
N MET A 113 29.40 33.68 35.49
CA MET A 113 29.24 35.10 35.19
C MET A 113 30.32 35.60 34.23
N ARG A 114 30.03 36.63 33.43
CA ARG A 114 31.03 37.42 32.71
C ARG A 114 31.73 38.40 33.65
N ASP A 115 32.85 38.96 33.19
CA ASP A 115 33.59 40.00 33.93
C ASP A 115 32.77 41.28 34.18
N ASP A 116 31.72 41.54 33.40
CA ASP A 116 30.80 42.66 33.57
C ASP A 116 29.66 42.38 34.58
N GLY A 117 29.63 41.19 35.17
CA GLY A 117 28.62 40.78 36.14
C GLY A 117 27.30 40.26 35.54
N THR A 118 27.24 39.99 34.24
CA THR A 118 26.08 39.32 33.59
C THR A 118 26.22 37.79 33.63
N GLU A 119 25.10 37.05 33.73
CA GLU A 119 25.15 35.59 33.61
C GLU A 119 25.56 35.16 32.19
N TYR A 120 26.43 34.15 32.09
CA TYR A 120 26.87 33.54 30.83
C TYR A 120 26.38 32.10 30.68
N LEU A 121 26.75 31.20 31.61
CA LEU A 121 26.35 29.78 31.60
C LEU A 121 25.39 29.47 32.74
N LEU A 122 24.34 28.70 32.44
CA LEU A 122 23.54 28.01 33.46
C LEU A 122 23.70 26.50 33.25
N ILE A 123 24.28 25.78 34.21
CA ILE A 123 24.60 24.36 34.07
C ILE A 123 23.88 23.57 35.15
N GLU A 124 23.05 22.62 34.72
CA GLU A 124 22.39 21.64 35.58
C GLU A 124 23.13 20.31 35.46
N CYS A 125 23.59 19.75 36.58
CA CYS A 125 24.35 18.50 36.59
C CYS A 125 23.45 17.31 36.92
N LYS A 126 23.66 16.19 36.23
CA LYS A 126 22.98 14.91 36.47
C LYS A 126 23.97 13.76 36.45
N THR A 127 23.63 12.69 37.16
CA THR A 127 24.38 11.44 37.09
C THR A 127 24.25 10.84 35.68
N TYR A 128 25.38 10.38 35.11
CA TYR A 128 25.45 9.80 33.77
C TYR A 128 24.49 8.59 33.64
N GLY A 129 23.93 8.38 32.44
CA GLY A 129 22.96 7.33 32.17
C GLY A 129 21.52 7.73 32.49
N LYS A 130 20.78 6.91 33.25
CA LYS A 130 19.31 7.02 33.37
C LYS A 130 18.80 8.36 33.90
N GLU A 131 19.51 9.00 34.84
CA GLU A 131 19.06 10.29 35.40
C GLU A 131 19.28 11.44 34.42
N PHE A 132 20.37 11.39 33.64
CA PHE A 132 20.57 12.31 32.53
C PHE A 132 19.49 12.15 31.45
N GLU A 133 19.20 10.92 31.01
CA GLU A 133 18.15 10.68 29.99
C GLU A 133 16.78 11.18 30.46
N LYS A 134 16.40 10.92 31.71
CA LYS A 134 15.14 11.46 32.26
C LYS A 134 15.11 12.98 32.30
N ALA A 135 16.23 13.63 32.59
CA ALA A 135 16.32 15.09 32.59
C ALA A 135 16.24 15.65 31.17
N PHE A 136 16.87 14.98 30.21
CA PHE A 136 16.81 15.32 28.80
C PHE A 136 15.40 15.11 28.21
N ASP A 137 14.73 14.01 28.57
CA ASP A 137 13.33 13.77 28.20
C ASP A 137 12.40 14.87 28.73
N ARG A 138 12.63 15.34 29.96
CA ARG A 138 11.88 16.48 30.53
C ARG A 138 12.19 17.78 29.81
N LEU A 139 13.47 18.05 29.53
CA LEU A 139 13.90 19.20 28.71
C LEU A 139 13.17 19.22 27.37
N ASN A 140 13.09 18.07 26.69
CA ASN A 140 12.39 17.93 25.41
C ASN A 140 10.86 17.95 25.51
N LYS A 141 10.28 17.74 26.70
CA LYS A 141 8.83 17.72 26.93
C LYS A 141 8.25 19.08 27.28
N ASP A 142 8.92 19.83 28.16
CA ASP A 142 8.42 21.10 28.70
C ASP A 142 9.53 22.11 29.08
N GLY A 143 10.78 21.87 28.64
CA GLY A 143 11.92 22.73 28.95
C GLY A 143 12.58 22.42 30.30
N GLY A 144 11.94 21.57 31.12
CA GLY A 144 12.46 21.13 32.40
C GLY A 144 12.85 22.27 33.35
N GLN A 145 13.81 21.99 34.24
CA GLN A 145 14.28 22.97 35.22
C GLN A 145 15.17 24.05 34.60
N LEU A 146 15.95 23.71 33.57
CA LEU A 146 16.86 24.64 32.90
C LEU A 146 16.14 25.87 32.31
N PHE A 147 14.96 25.68 31.71
CA PHE A 147 14.20 26.80 31.13
C PHE A 147 13.61 27.71 32.22
N THR A 148 13.27 27.12 33.37
CA THR A 148 12.83 27.86 34.55
C THR A 148 13.97 28.71 35.12
N TYR A 149 15.19 28.16 35.19
CA TYR A 149 16.38 28.92 35.60
C TYR A 149 16.74 30.03 34.62
N PHE A 150 16.68 29.74 33.33
CA PHE A 150 16.87 30.75 32.30
C PHE A 150 15.86 31.88 32.46
N LYS A 151 14.57 31.59 32.69
CA LYS A 151 13.56 32.62 32.91
C LYS A 151 13.90 33.57 34.05
N PHE A 152 14.49 33.06 35.14
CA PHE A 152 14.90 33.88 36.27
C PHE A 152 16.17 34.71 35.99
N SER A 153 17.09 34.24 35.16
CA SER A 153 18.26 35.02 34.73
C SER A 153 17.93 36.01 33.61
N ASN A 154 17.29 35.53 32.55
CA ASN A 154 17.02 36.12 31.24
C ASN A 154 18.26 36.69 30.51
N LYS A 155 19.46 36.44 31.03
CA LYS A 155 20.71 37.05 30.57
C LYS A 155 21.73 36.03 30.07
N ALA A 156 21.71 34.80 30.58
CA ALA A 156 22.61 33.74 30.14
C ALA A 156 22.56 33.52 28.62
N ASP A 157 23.72 33.24 28.03
CA ASP A 157 23.86 32.97 26.60
C ASP A 157 23.77 31.47 26.30
N LEU A 158 24.14 30.63 27.26
CA LEU A 158 24.07 29.18 27.14
C LEU A 158 23.39 28.55 28.37
N ILE A 159 22.51 27.60 28.13
CA ILE A 159 22.00 26.68 29.15
C ILE A 159 22.41 25.25 28.82
N ILE A 160 22.85 24.51 29.83
CA ILE A 160 23.56 23.24 29.63
C ILE A 160 23.04 22.19 30.60
N LEU A 161 22.64 21.04 30.07
CA LEU A 161 22.50 19.81 30.84
C LEU A 161 23.82 19.04 30.79
N TYR A 162 24.41 18.71 31.93
CA TYR A 162 25.76 18.12 32.01
C TYR A 162 25.78 16.82 32.81
N ALA A 163 26.53 15.82 32.34
CA ALA A 163 26.84 14.60 33.08
C ALA A 163 28.26 14.12 32.78
N SER A 164 28.86 13.43 33.74
CA SER A 164 30.15 12.75 33.56
C SER A 164 30.23 11.43 34.33
N GLU A 165 31.05 10.51 33.82
CA GLU A 165 31.40 9.26 34.46
C GLU A 165 32.87 8.88 34.20
N LEU A 166 33.43 8.09 35.10
CA LEU A 166 34.78 7.55 34.97
C LEU A 166 34.72 6.23 34.17
N ARG A 167 35.34 6.18 32.99
CA ARG A 167 35.52 4.97 32.17
C ARG A 167 36.98 4.57 32.16
N GLY A 168 37.35 3.61 33.01
CA GLY A 168 38.74 3.16 33.11
C GLY A 168 39.66 4.24 33.68
N GLN A 169 40.55 4.81 32.85
CA GLN A 169 41.44 5.92 33.22
C GLN A 169 41.01 7.27 32.62
N GLU A 170 39.88 7.34 31.91
CA GLU A 170 39.40 8.55 31.24
C GLU A 170 38.05 9.00 31.80
N ILE A 171 37.80 10.31 31.75
CA ILE A 171 36.49 10.90 32.06
C ILE A 171 35.68 11.00 30.78
N ALA A 172 34.62 10.22 30.70
CA ALA A 172 33.60 10.38 29.66
C ALA A 172 32.55 11.38 30.18
N PHE A 173 32.33 12.47 29.46
CA PHE A 173 31.27 13.42 29.77
C PHE A 173 30.31 13.55 28.60
N ARG A 174 29.07 13.92 28.91
CA ARG A 174 28.02 14.23 27.95
C ARG A 174 27.38 15.55 28.35
N ASN A 175 27.08 16.38 27.37
CA ASN A 175 26.37 17.62 27.58
C ASN A 175 25.33 17.83 26.48
N GLU A 176 24.29 18.60 26.80
CA GLU A 176 23.30 19.10 25.85
C GLU A 176 23.24 20.61 26.04
N ILE A 177 23.82 21.35 25.08
CA ILE A 177 23.96 22.81 25.11
C ILE A 177 22.84 23.43 24.27
N ILE A 178 22.13 24.38 24.85
CA ILE A 178 21.18 25.25 24.15
C ILE A 178 21.76 26.66 24.17
N LYS A 179 22.05 27.18 22.97
CA LYS A 179 22.41 28.59 22.77
C LYS A 179 21.14 29.43 22.77
N ILE A 180 21.15 30.50 23.56
CA ILE A 180 20.04 31.43 23.67
C ILE A 180 20.14 32.45 22.54
N GLU A 181 19.16 32.43 21.64
CA GLU A 181 18.97 33.45 20.60
C GLU A 181 18.19 34.66 21.19
N ASP A 182 18.33 35.84 20.59
CA ASP A 182 17.77 37.08 21.17
C ASP A 182 16.24 37.09 21.28
N ASP A 183 15.55 36.43 20.36
CA ASP A 183 14.09 36.27 20.34
C ASP A 183 13.57 35.35 21.47
N TYR A 184 14.45 34.54 22.07
CA TYR A 184 14.15 33.65 23.20
C TYR A 184 14.05 34.41 24.53
N ARG A 185 14.65 35.60 24.62
CA ARG A 185 14.74 36.39 25.86
C ARG A 185 13.42 37.09 26.26
N ALA A 186 12.35 36.90 25.49
CA ALA A 186 11.03 37.49 25.74
C ALA A 186 9.95 36.40 25.88
N GLY A 187 9.12 36.49 26.92
CA GLY A 187 8.02 35.55 27.21
C GLY A 187 8.22 34.74 28.49
N ASP A 188 7.25 33.92 28.88
CA ASP A 188 7.35 32.98 30.01
C ASP A 188 8.10 31.67 29.63
N VAL A 189 8.19 30.71 30.56
CA VAL A 189 8.87 29.41 30.30
C VAL A 189 8.23 28.66 29.13
N LYS A 190 6.90 28.77 29.00
CA LYS A 190 6.14 28.11 27.95
C LYS A 190 6.40 28.81 26.61
N ASP A 191 6.45 30.14 26.58
CA ASP A 191 6.79 30.92 25.39
C ASP A 191 8.22 30.57 24.91
N PHE A 192 9.19 30.50 25.83
CA PHE A 192 10.56 30.11 25.49
C PHE A 192 10.61 28.67 24.96
N TYR A 193 9.90 27.75 25.62
CA TYR A 193 9.75 26.40 25.10
C TYR A 193 9.14 26.39 23.70
N GLU A 194 8.05 27.09 23.44
CA GLU A 194 7.43 27.12 22.10
C GLU A 194 8.35 27.70 21.03
N LYS A 195 9.18 28.71 21.35
CA LYS A 195 10.14 29.31 20.41
C LYS A 195 11.39 28.47 20.13
N TRP A 196 11.87 27.71 21.11
CA TRP A 196 13.07 26.89 20.94
C TRP A 196 12.89 25.81 19.86
N ASN A 197 13.86 25.71 18.94
CA ASN A 197 13.86 24.75 17.83
C ASN A 197 13.92 23.27 18.25
N LYS A 198 14.11 22.97 19.55
CA LYS A 198 14.25 21.61 20.14
C LYS A 198 15.54 20.88 19.77
N LEU A 199 16.53 21.62 19.27
CA LEU A 199 17.84 21.08 18.98
C LEU A 199 18.83 21.53 20.05
N THR A 200 19.70 20.61 20.43
CA THR A 200 20.81 20.81 21.37
C THR A 200 22.13 20.58 20.63
N LYS A 201 23.21 21.06 21.21
CA LYS A 201 24.58 20.87 20.73
C LYS A 201 25.37 20.08 21.75
N ASP A 202 26.23 19.18 21.29
CA ASP A 202 27.07 18.31 22.13
C ASP A 202 28.46 18.90 22.41
N ASN A 203 28.83 19.95 21.68
CA ASN A 203 30.12 20.61 21.75
C ASN A 203 30.00 22.14 21.67
N GLY A 204 31.10 22.81 22.00
CA GLY A 204 31.30 24.24 21.78
C GLY A 204 31.33 25.12 23.03
N ALA A 205 31.19 24.52 24.21
CA ALA A 205 31.34 25.22 25.50
C ALA A 205 32.56 24.74 26.30
N PHE A 206 32.77 23.42 26.40
CA PHE A 206 33.81 22.83 27.26
C PHE A 206 35.09 22.44 26.51
N ASP A 207 35.08 22.51 25.19
CA ASP A 207 36.15 22.00 24.34
C ASP A 207 37.43 22.85 24.39
N SER A 208 38.59 22.21 24.20
CA SER A 208 39.91 22.85 24.37
C SER A 208 40.21 23.96 23.36
N TRP A 209 39.60 23.94 22.18
CA TRP A 209 39.78 24.97 21.14
C TRP A 209 38.92 26.22 21.36
N VAL A 210 37.88 26.13 22.18
CA VAL A 210 36.98 27.26 22.45
C VAL A 210 37.52 28.10 23.59
N LYS A 211 37.67 29.41 23.41
CA LYS A 211 38.10 30.32 24.49
C LYS A 211 37.02 30.45 25.59
N PRO A 212 37.38 30.66 26.87
CA PRO A 212 36.40 30.99 27.91
C PRO A 212 35.53 32.19 27.49
N TYR A 213 34.25 32.15 27.85
CA TYR A 213 33.26 33.20 27.52
C TYR A 213 32.87 33.33 26.04
N ASN A 214 33.32 32.39 25.19
CA ASN A 214 32.93 32.22 23.79
C ASN A 214 32.22 30.88 23.56
N PHE A 215 31.42 30.81 22.49
CA PHE A 215 30.78 29.59 22.00
C PHE A 215 31.13 29.37 20.53
N GLU A 216 31.81 28.27 20.23
CA GLU A 216 32.21 27.88 18.87
C GLU A 216 31.96 26.38 18.68
N SER A 217 31.11 26.01 17.72
CA SER A 217 30.82 24.60 17.42
C SER A 217 31.82 24.07 16.40
N LYS A 218 32.30 22.84 16.56
CA LYS A 218 33.04 22.18 15.48
C LYS A 218 32.10 21.92 14.30
N ALA A 219 32.64 22.09 13.10
CA ALA A 219 31.96 21.72 11.88
C ALA A 219 31.78 20.19 11.82
N LEU A 220 30.61 19.75 11.37
CA LEU A 220 30.31 18.37 11.07
C LEU A 220 31.15 17.90 9.88
N THR A 221 31.70 16.70 10.01
CA THR A 221 32.27 15.92 8.90
C THR A 221 31.33 14.77 8.54
N ILE A 222 31.56 14.10 7.42
CA ILE A 222 30.73 12.95 7.02
C ILE A 222 30.70 11.83 8.09
N LYS A 223 31.78 11.67 8.86
CA LYS A 223 31.89 10.67 9.93
C LYS A 223 31.03 10.99 11.15
N ASN A 224 30.57 12.23 11.29
CA ASN A 224 29.71 12.67 12.39
C ASN A 224 28.22 12.50 12.09
N LEU A 225 27.84 12.16 10.84
CA LEU A 225 26.43 12.07 10.45
C LEU A 225 25.76 10.80 10.99
N GLU A 226 24.52 10.96 11.46
CA GLU A 226 23.68 9.90 12.02
C GLU A 226 22.78 9.26 10.96
N GLU A 227 22.51 7.96 11.06
CA GLU A 227 21.52 7.29 10.22
C GLU A 227 20.08 7.64 10.66
N ILE A 228 19.17 7.85 9.70
CA ILE A 228 17.75 8.13 9.98
C ILE A 228 17.04 6.86 10.43
N ARG A 229 16.43 6.89 11.62
CA ARG A 229 15.61 5.82 12.20
C ARG A 229 14.11 6.13 12.04
N GLN A 230 13.27 5.16 12.36
CA GLN A 230 11.81 5.32 12.26
C GLN A 230 11.25 6.50 13.06
N GLU A 231 11.78 6.71 14.27
CA GLU A 231 11.39 7.83 15.15
C GLU A 231 11.80 9.19 14.57
N ASP A 232 12.95 9.24 13.91
CA ASP A 232 13.51 10.45 13.30
C ASP A 232 12.67 10.94 12.12
N SER A 233 12.20 10.05 11.24
CA SER A 233 11.39 10.43 10.07
C SER A 233 10.12 11.21 10.47
N SER A 234 9.42 10.73 11.50
CA SER A 234 8.24 11.40 12.03
C SER A 234 8.61 12.70 12.77
N PHE A 235 9.72 12.70 13.51
CA PHE A 235 10.22 13.88 14.19
C PHE A 235 10.57 15.00 13.20
N ILE A 236 11.42 14.72 12.20
CA ILE A 236 11.85 15.67 11.17
C ILE A 236 10.65 16.26 10.45
N PHE A 237 9.71 15.42 10.01
CA PHE A 237 8.52 15.90 9.31
C PHE A 237 7.65 16.83 10.17
N ASN A 238 7.38 16.45 11.41
CA ASN A 238 6.58 17.26 12.32
C ASN A 238 7.28 18.57 12.69
N ARG A 239 8.60 18.53 12.89
CA ARG A 239 9.42 19.71 13.20
C ARG A 239 9.49 20.65 12.01
N PHE A 240 9.67 20.14 10.79
CA PHE A 240 9.56 20.92 9.56
C PHE A 240 8.23 21.66 9.48
N LEU A 241 7.11 20.97 9.71
CA LEU A 241 5.79 21.60 9.72
C LEU A 241 5.61 22.63 10.85
N GLU A 242 6.34 22.51 11.95
CA GLU A 242 6.33 23.47 13.05
C GLU A 242 7.14 24.73 12.74
N ILE A 243 8.33 24.57 12.16
CA ILE A 243 9.17 25.67 11.66
C ILE A 243 8.34 26.55 10.71
N LEU A 244 7.60 25.93 9.78
CA LEU A 244 6.72 26.67 8.86
C LEU A 244 5.59 27.42 9.58
N ARG A 245 5.06 26.87 10.68
CA ARG A 245 3.99 27.53 11.46
C ARG A 245 4.54 28.71 12.26
N HIS A 246 5.67 28.54 12.93
CA HIS A 246 6.30 29.58 13.75
C HIS A 246 6.72 30.78 12.90
N ASN A 247 7.23 30.51 11.70
CA ASN A 247 7.68 31.54 10.77
C ASN A 247 6.58 32.06 9.82
N VAL A 248 5.31 31.74 10.08
CA VAL A 248 4.13 32.24 9.35
C VAL A 248 4.24 31.99 7.83
N VAL A 249 4.70 30.79 7.45
CA VAL A 249 4.80 30.40 6.03
C VAL A 249 3.43 29.95 5.53
N SER A 250 2.85 30.72 4.62
CA SER A 250 1.52 30.47 4.06
C SER A 250 1.54 29.42 2.94
N ASP A 251 2.53 29.48 2.04
CA ASP A 251 2.69 28.54 0.92
C ASP A 251 3.52 27.32 1.31
N LYS A 252 2.83 26.33 1.90
CA LYS A 252 3.43 25.03 2.22
C LYS A 252 3.94 24.31 0.97
N GLY A 253 3.26 24.41 -0.17
CA GLY A 253 3.65 23.69 -1.38
C GLY A 253 5.01 24.16 -1.90
N ASN A 254 5.25 25.48 -1.90
CA ASN A 254 6.57 26.03 -2.17
C ASN A 254 7.60 25.54 -1.14
N ALA A 255 7.30 25.60 0.16
CA ALA A 255 8.23 25.14 1.20
C ALA A 255 8.68 23.67 1.00
N PHE A 256 7.76 22.77 0.66
CA PHE A 256 8.10 21.38 0.32
C PHE A 256 8.94 21.30 -0.97
N ASN A 257 8.68 22.10 -1.99
CA ASN A 257 9.54 22.13 -3.19
C ASN A 257 10.98 22.59 -2.89
N ARG A 258 11.15 23.50 -1.92
CA ARG A 258 12.45 23.99 -1.46
C ARG A 258 13.19 22.95 -0.61
N ILE A 259 12.48 22.10 0.14
CA ILE A 259 13.13 20.99 0.88
C ILE A 259 13.88 20.04 -0.06
N PHE A 260 13.34 19.75 -1.25
CA PHE A 260 14.02 18.91 -2.24
C PHE A 260 15.26 19.60 -2.85
N THR A 261 15.29 20.93 -2.89
CA THR A 261 16.49 21.68 -3.25
C THR A 261 17.57 21.52 -2.18
N LEU A 262 17.19 21.60 -0.90
CA LEU A 262 18.11 21.39 0.22
C LEU A 262 18.65 19.95 0.26
N PHE A 263 17.81 18.94 0.00
CA PHE A 263 18.29 17.56 -0.15
C PHE A 263 19.28 17.40 -1.29
N LEU A 264 19.07 18.05 -2.44
CA LEU A 264 20.04 18.02 -3.53
C LEU A 264 21.40 18.59 -3.08
N CYS A 265 21.41 19.71 -2.36
CA CYS A 265 22.62 20.32 -1.83
C CYS A 265 23.34 19.37 -0.87
N LYS A 266 22.60 18.80 0.08
CA LYS A 266 23.14 17.88 1.08
C LYS A 266 23.67 16.59 0.46
N ILE A 267 22.95 15.99 -0.49
CA ILE A 267 23.39 14.78 -1.21
C ILE A 267 24.66 15.06 -2.00
N TYR A 268 24.76 16.24 -2.63
CA TYR A 268 25.97 16.65 -3.34
C TYR A 268 27.15 16.84 -2.39
N ASP A 269 26.94 17.53 -1.28
CA ASP A 269 27.96 17.79 -0.25
C ASP A 269 28.47 16.50 0.40
N GLU A 270 27.57 15.57 0.73
CA GLU A 270 27.93 14.22 1.22
C GLU A 270 28.70 13.43 0.15
N LYS A 271 28.42 13.65 -1.14
CA LYS A 271 29.12 12.96 -2.23
C LYS A 271 30.56 13.40 -2.42
N ILE A 272 30.80 14.71 -2.45
CA ILE A 272 32.15 15.22 -2.69
C ILE A 272 33.08 15.01 -1.49
N ASN A 273 32.52 14.83 -0.29
CA ASN A 273 33.25 14.59 0.95
C ASN A 273 33.25 13.12 1.39
N GLU A 274 32.74 12.21 0.56
CA GLU A 274 32.74 10.77 0.83
C GLU A 274 34.17 10.26 1.05
N ASP A 275 34.38 9.47 2.10
CA ASP A 275 35.68 8.95 2.55
C ASP A 275 36.76 10.01 2.89
N THR A 276 36.35 11.27 3.12
CA THR A 276 37.24 12.35 3.58
C THR A 276 37.00 12.73 5.04
N ASP A 277 37.92 13.51 5.62
CA ASP A 277 37.76 14.18 6.92
C ASP A 277 37.43 15.67 6.76
N ASN A 278 36.95 16.08 5.57
CA ASN A 278 36.60 17.46 5.29
C ASN A 278 35.32 17.88 6.01
N GLU A 279 35.25 19.17 6.33
CA GLU A 279 34.05 19.81 6.86
C GLU A 279 32.96 19.86 5.78
N LEU A 280 31.73 19.52 6.17
CA LEU A 280 30.56 19.58 5.28
C LEU A 280 30.17 21.05 5.01
N GLY A 281 29.81 21.38 3.78
CA GLY A 281 29.27 22.70 3.46
C GLY A 281 27.80 22.87 3.90
N PHE A 282 27.03 21.79 3.96
CA PHE A 282 25.62 21.78 4.34
C PHE A 282 25.45 21.75 5.87
N GLN A 283 25.76 22.86 6.52
CA GLN A 283 25.55 23.06 7.96
C GLN A 283 25.61 24.55 8.31
N TRP A 284 25.16 24.92 9.50
CA TRP A 284 25.36 26.25 10.07
C TRP A 284 26.63 26.31 10.95
N LEU A 285 27.60 27.14 10.58
CA LEU A 285 28.88 27.32 11.29
C LEU A 285 28.79 28.49 12.28
N GLU A 286 28.68 28.18 13.57
CA GLU A 286 28.56 29.19 14.62
C GLU A 286 29.80 30.07 14.76
N GLY A 287 29.60 31.38 14.83
CA GLY A 287 30.68 32.36 14.96
C GLY A 287 31.44 32.64 13.65
N ILE A 288 31.08 31.94 12.57
CA ILE A 288 31.65 32.10 11.23
C ILE A 288 30.58 32.61 10.27
N ASP A 289 29.40 31.99 10.27
CA ASP A 289 28.32 32.31 9.34
C ASP A 289 27.49 33.52 9.79
N ASP A 290 27.11 34.31 8.79
CA ASP A 290 25.94 35.18 8.81
C ASP A 290 24.90 34.69 7.79
N HIS A 291 23.72 35.33 7.74
CA HIS A 291 22.65 34.94 6.82
C HIS A 291 23.06 34.96 5.34
N LYS A 292 24.01 35.84 4.95
CA LYS A 292 24.42 36.05 3.55
C LYS A 292 25.44 34.98 3.15
N SER A 293 26.54 34.87 3.89
CA SER A 293 27.61 33.87 3.69
C SER A 293 27.10 32.43 3.70
N PHE A 294 26.19 32.10 4.62
CA PHE A 294 25.56 30.79 4.69
C PHE A 294 24.76 30.44 3.42
N GLN A 295 23.89 31.34 2.95
CA GLN A 295 23.10 31.08 1.76
C GLN A 295 23.94 31.09 0.48
N LEU A 296 25.00 31.90 0.39
CA LEU A 296 25.94 31.84 -0.73
C LEU A 296 26.61 30.46 -0.82
N ARG A 297 27.01 29.87 0.32
CA ARG A 297 27.56 28.51 0.37
C ARG A 297 26.54 27.47 -0.08
N LEU A 298 25.28 27.58 0.35
CA LEU A 298 24.21 26.69 -0.11
C LEU A 298 23.93 26.84 -1.62
N SER A 299 23.97 28.06 -2.16
CA SER A 299 23.78 28.32 -3.60
C SER A 299 24.88 27.67 -4.44
N ASP A 300 26.13 27.67 -3.96
CA ASP A 300 27.23 26.99 -4.64
C ASP A 300 27.04 25.46 -4.63
N LEU A 301 26.62 24.88 -3.50
CA LEU A 301 26.25 23.45 -3.43
C LEU A 301 25.08 23.12 -4.38
N TYR A 302 24.06 23.98 -4.44
CA TYR A 302 22.93 23.81 -5.35
C TYR A 302 23.37 23.85 -6.81
N LYS A 303 24.13 24.88 -7.22
CA LYS A 303 24.64 25.03 -8.59
C LYS A 303 25.39 23.77 -9.03
N ASN A 304 26.29 23.28 -8.18
CA ASN A 304 27.10 22.12 -8.51
C ASN A 304 26.29 20.81 -8.51
N GLY A 305 25.39 20.62 -7.53
CA GLY A 305 24.48 19.47 -7.51
C GLY A 305 23.52 19.42 -8.70
N MET A 306 23.04 20.57 -9.14
CA MET A 306 22.21 20.71 -10.35
C MET A 306 22.95 20.29 -11.62
N TYR A 307 24.23 20.65 -11.74
CA TYR A 307 25.05 20.23 -12.86
C TYR A 307 25.35 18.73 -12.79
N GLU A 308 25.86 18.26 -11.65
CA GLU A 308 26.32 16.88 -11.45
C GLU A 308 25.20 15.85 -11.61
N PHE A 309 24.00 16.13 -11.09
CA PHE A 309 22.93 15.14 -11.01
C PHE A 309 21.86 15.29 -12.09
N LEU A 310 21.70 16.49 -12.64
CA LEU A 310 20.64 16.83 -13.58
C LEU A 310 21.18 17.39 -14.90
N GLU A 311 22.51 17.52 -15.06
CA GLU A 311 23.17 18.11 -16.23
C GLU A 311 22.63 19.52 -16.57
N LYS A 312 22.09 20.22 -15.56
CA LYS A 312 21.53 21.57 -15.73
C LYS A 312 22.50 22.61 -15.24
N VAL A 313 22.88 23.50 -16.16
CA VAL A 313 23.70 24.67 -15.84
C VAL A 313 22.81 25.74 -15.21
N VAL A 314 23.06 26.06 -13.93
CA VAL A 314 22.43 27.20 -13.26
C VAL A 314 23.19 28.46 -13.66
N THR A 315 22.47 29.48 -14.15
CA THR A 315 23.05 30.77 -14.53
C THR A 315 23.41 31.58 -13.28
N ASP A 316 24.52 31.22 -12.65
CA ASP A 316 25.01 31.84 -11.41
C ASP A 316 26.56 31.83 -11.36
N PHE A 317 27.14 32.72 -10.55
CA PHE A 317 28.59 32.84 -10.32
C PHE A 317 28.91 32.73 -8.83
N SER A 318 29.77 31.78 -8.48
CA SER A 318 30.43 31.78 -7.17
C SER A 318 31.35 32.99 -7.06
N GLU A 319 31.70 33.39 -5.84
CA GLU A 319 32.61 34.50 -5.62
C GLU A 319 34.00 34.24 -6.23
N THR A 320 34.46 32.99 -6.19
CA THR A 320 35.71 32.58 -6.82
C THR A 320 35.65 32.75 -8.34
N GLU A 321 34.56 32.33 -8.98
CA GLU A 321 34.37 32.52 -10.43
C GLU A 321 34.26 34.00 -10.79
N PHE A 322 33.55 34.79 -9.99
CA PHE A 322 33.46 36.24 -10.17
C PHE A 322 34.85 36.88 -10.07
N ASN A 323 35.61 36.56 -9.02
CA ASN A 323 36.96 37.07 -8.82
C ASN A 323 37.91 36.67 -9.95
N ASN A 324 37.82 35.43 -10.44
CA ASN A 324 38.63 34.96 -11.56
C ASN A 324 38.26 35.67 -12.87
N LYS A 325 36.96 35.84 -13.14
CA LYS A 325 36.46 36.47 -14.37
C LYS A 325 36.75 37.97 -14.42
N PHE A 326 36.69 38.65 -13.29
CA PHE A 326 36.96 40.09 -13.14
C PHE A 326 38.33 40.38 -12.52
N ASN A 327 39.27 39.46 -12.67
CA ASN A 327 40.62 39.57 -12.10
C ASN A 327 41.40 40.81 -12.62
N TYR A 328 41.00 41.33 -13.79
CA TYR A 328 41.57 42.53 -14.42
C TYR A 328 41.15 43.84 -13.73
N LEU A 329 40.15 43.82 -12.83
CA LEU A 329 39.76 44.97 -12.00
C LEU A 329 40.54 44.98 -10.69
N SER A 330 40.87 46.18 -10.19
CA SER A 330 41.43 46.32 -8.84
C SER A 330 40.40 45.94 -7.77
N GLU A 331 40.86 45.57 -6.57
CA GLU A 331 39.99 45.17 -5.47
C GLU A 331 38.98 46.27 -5.09
N GLN A 332 39.40 47.53 -5.09
CA GLN A 332 38.53 48.69 -4.85
C GLN A 332 37.45 48.87 -5.91
N GLN A 333 37.70 48.47 -7.16
CA GLN A 333 36.71 48.53 -8.24
C GLN A 333 35.80 47.30 -8.24
N ARG A 334 36.32 46.16 -7.79
CA ARG A 334 35.61 44.87 -7.81
C ARG A 334 34.63 44.75 -6.65
N GLN A 335 35.00 45.23 -5.46
CA GLN A 335 34.21 45.07 -4.25
C GLN A 335 32.78 45.64 -4.34
N PRO A 336 32.56 46.86 -4.87
CA PRO A 336 31.19 47.39 -5.01
C PRO A 336 30.34 46.58 -5.99
N ILE A 337 30.95 46.03 -7.04
CA ILE A 337 30.26 45.19 -8.04
C ILE A 337 29.89 43.85 -7.41
N LEU A 338 30.79 43.27 -6.62
CA LEU A 338 30.54 42.02 -5.90
C LEU A 338 29.41 42.19 -4.87
N GLU A 339 29.35 43.32 -4.17
CA GLU A 339 28.28 43.64 -3.22
C GLU A 339 26.91 43.76 -3.90
N GLU A 340 26.81 44.50 -5.01
CA GLU A 340 25.55 44.58 -5.79
C GLU A 340 25.18 43.22 -6.39
N PHE A 341 26.15 42.43 -6.83
CA PHE A 341 25.91 41.07 -7.31
C PHE A 341 25.37 40.17 -6.20
N ARG A 342 25.98 40.18 -5.00
CA ARG A 342 25.48 39.43 -3.82
C ARG A 342 24.06 39.85 -3.47
N LYS A 343 23.78 41.15 -3.51
CA LYS A 343 22.45 41.70 -3.25
C LYS A 343 21.42 41.13 -4.22
N ILE A 344 21.71 41.16 -5.52
CA ILE A 344 20.81 40.59 -6.54
C ILE A 344 20.65 39.07 -6.36
N ARG A 345 21.74 38.35 -6.07
CA ARG A 345 21.73 36.89 -5.90
C ARG A 345 20.89 36.44 -4.72
N LEU A 346 20.95 37.17 -3.59
CA LEU A 346 20.29 36.79 -2.34
C LEU A 346 18.89 37.39 -2.19
N GLU A 347 18.71 38.64 -2.61
CA GLU A 347 17.48 39.42 -2.40
C GLU A 347 16.50 39.35 -3.59
N LYS A 348 16.84 38.61 -4.67
CA LYS A 348 15.97 38.43 -5.84
C LYS A 348 16.10 37.03 -6.44
N ASN A 349 14.97 36.34 -6.65
CA ASN A 349 14.90 35.00 -7.26
C ASN A 349 15.68 33.90 -6.50
N ASN A 350 15.76 33.99 -5.18
CA ASN A 350 16.47 33.04 -4.31
C ASN A 350 15.88 31.61 -4.44
N GLU A 351 16.72 30.63 -4.80
CA GLU A 351 16.32 29.21 -4.96
C GLU A 351 15.91 28.52 -3.65
N PHE A 352 16.21 29.14 -2.51
CA PHE A 352 15.81 28.78 -1.15
C PHE A 352 14.76 29.72 -0.56
N ALA A 353 14.08 30.53 -1.39
CA ALA A 353 12.93 31.34 -0.99
C ALA A 353 11.76 30.44 -0.57
N ILE A 354 11.64 30.19 0.73
CA ILE A 354 10.49 29.56 1.39
C ILE A 354 9.42 30.61 1.68
N LYS A 355 9.86 31.81 2.08
CA LYS A 355 9.09 33.05 2.05
C LYS A 355 9.46 33.85 0.79
N ASP A 356 8.55 34.72 0.34
CA ASP A 356 8.86 35.63 -0.76
C ASP A 356 10.02 36.57 -0.36
N VAL A 357 11.01 36.72 -1.25
CA VAL A 357 12.20 37.55 -1.05
C VAL A 357 12.29 38.58 -2.18
N TYR A 358 12.32 39.86 -1.82
CA TYR A 358 12.41 40.98 -2.77
C TYR A 358 13.21 42.19 -2.22
N ASP A 359 13.64 42.13 -0.96
CA ASP A 359 14.47 43.13 -0.29
C ASP A 359 15.28 42.48 0.86
N GLU A 360 16.14 43.26 1.53
CA GLU A 360 16.98 42.78 2.63
C GLU A 360 16.17 42.29 3.84
N GLN A 361 15.03 42.93 4.15
CA GLN A 361 14.20 42.53 5.28
C GLN A 361 13.57 41.16 5.03
N SER A 362 12.91 40.98 3.89
CA SER A 362 12.31 39.71 3.47
C SER A 362 13.35 38.61 3.30
N PHE A 363 14.58 38.95 2.85
CA PHE A 363 15.72 38.03 2.83
C PHE A 363 16.06 37.53 4.23
N ASN A 364 16.22 38.43 5.21
CA ASN A 364 16.55 38.04 6.59
C ASN A 364 15.44 37.16 7.19
N GLU A 365 14.17 37.51 6.96
CA GLU A 365 13.05 36.68 7.40
C GLU A 365 13.06 35.27 6.77
N ASN A 366 13.41 35.14 5.48
CA ASN A 366 13.57 33.84 4.83
C ASN A 366 14.80 33.08 5.35
N ALA A 367 15.91 33.79 5.58
CA ALA A 367 17.18 33.23 6.02
C ALA A 367 17.06 32.49 7.36
N VAL A 368 16.24 33.00 8.29
CA VAL A 368 15.92 32.34 9.56
C VAL A 368 15.27 30.97 9.31
N VAL A 369 14.28 30.91 8.40
CA VAL A 369 13.58 29.66 8.06
C VAL A 369 14.53 28.64 7.42
N VAL A 370 15.38 29.09 6.49
CA VAL A 370 16.38 28.23 5.83
C VAL A 370 17.40 27.69 6.84
N LYS A 371 17.90 28.54 7.76
CA LYS A 371 18.80 28.14 8.84
C LYS A 371 18.16 27.04 9.71
N GLU A 372 16.94 27.23 10.19
CA GLU A 372 16.25 26.25 11.04
C GLU A 372 16.05 24.89 10.33
N ILE A 373 15.72 24.90 9.03
CA ILE A 373 15.54 23.65 8.26
C ILE A 373 16.87 22.95 8.01
N VAL A 374 17.95 23.70 7.72
CA VAL A 374 19.28 23.09 7.56
C VAL A 374 19.75 22.50 8.88
N GLN A 375 19.60 23.20 10.00
CA GLN A 375 19.94 22.67 11.33
C GLN A 375 19.13 21.41 11.69
N LEU A 376 17.89 21.31 11.23
CA LEU A 376 17.08 20.10 11.38
C LEU A 376 17.64 18.90 10.60
N LEU A 377 18.29 19.15 9.45
CA LEU A 377 18.74 18.11 8.52
C LEU A 377 20.24 17.82 8.60
N GLU A 378 21.07 18.77 9.04
CA GLU A 378 22.54 18.75 8.90
C GLU A 378 23.18 17.51 9.53
N LYS A 379 22.67 17.06 10.69
CA LYS A 379 23.21 15.92 11.43
C LYS A 379 22.90 14.54 10.83
N TYR A 380 21.90 14.43 9.96
CA TYR A 380 21.48 13.14 9.40
C TYR A 380 22.22 12.85 8.10
N ARG A 381 22.54 11.59 7.83
CA ARG A 381 23.06 11.15 6.52
C ARG A 381 21.89 10.86 5.57
N LEU A 382 21.96 11.36 4.33
CA LEU A 382 20.93 11.11 3.31
C LEU A 382 21.40 10.19 2.19
N ARG A 383 22.70 10.06 1.94
CA ARG A 383 23.25 9.18 0.91
C ARG A 383 23.79 7.88 1.49
N TYR A 384 23.30 6.76 0.97
CA TYR A 384 23.69 5.40 1.35
C TYR A 384 23.97 4.58 0.10
N ALA A 385 24.82 3.56 0.22
CA ALA A 385 25.06 2.57 -0.84
C ALA A 385 23.99 1.48 -0.92
N LYS A 386 22.97 1.51 -0.05
CA LYS A 386 21.89 0.52 0.00
C LYS A 386 20.58 1.18 0.41
N LYS A 387 19.45 0.53 0.11
CA LYS A 387 18.11 1.01 0.47
C LYS A 387 18.00 1.19 1.98
N GLN A 388 17.57 2.38 2.42
CA GLN A 388 17.20 2.67 3.80
C GLN A 388 15.69 2.85 3.88
N GLN A 389 14.99 1.88 4.49
CA GLN A 389 13.53 1.86 4.51
C GLN A 389 12.93 3.12 5.14
N TYR A 390 13.48 3.59 6.26
CA TYR A 390 12.96 4.78 6.97
C TYR A 390 13.14 6.08 6.19
N LEU A 391 14.17 6.13 5.34
CA LEU A 391 14.42 7.26 4.45
C LEU A 391 13.45 7.27 3.28
N SER A 392 13.16 6.09 2.71
CA SER A 392 12.09 5.90 1.73
C SER A 392 10.73 6.32 2.32
N ASP A 393 10.38 5.86 3.51
CA ASP A 393 9.11 6.21 4.17
C ASP A 393 9.00 7.72 4.43
N PHE A 394 10.10 8.36 4.83
CA PHE A 394 10.17 9.81 5.00
C PHE A 394 9.94 10.56 3.68
N PHE A 395 10.56 10.11 2.60
CA PHE A 395 10.37 10.68 1.27
C PHE A 395 8.91 10.57 0.80
N GLU A 396 8.27 9.40 0.98
CA GLU A 396 6.86 9.21 0.65
C GLU A 396 5.92 10.12 1.44
N LEU A 397 6.22 10.34 2.73
CA LEU A 397 5.46 11.25 3.57
C LEU A 397 5.55 12.71 3.08
N LEU A 398 6.74 13.13 2.64
CA LEU A 398 6.96 14.45 2.05
C LEU A 398 6.23 14.61 0.70
N LEU A 399 6.30 13.60 -0.17
CA LEU A 399 5.61 13.62 -1.47
C LEU A 399 4.10 13.76 -1.31
N THR A 400 3.50 12.90 -0.48
CA THR A 400 2.05 12.83 -0.31
C THR A 400 1.46 14.07 0.34
N THR A 401 2.21 14.74 1.21
CA THR A 401 1.75 15.96 1.90
C THR A 401 2.09 17.25 1.14
N GLY A 402 3.25 17.27 0.49
CA GLY A 402 3.87 18.50 0.01
C GLY A 402 3.62 18.86 -1.44
N LEU A 403 3.44 17.88 -2.32
CA LEU A 403 3.18 18.12 -3.73
C LEU A 403 1.67 18.09 -3.98
N LYS A 404 1.08 19.27 -4.19
CA LYS A 404 -0.32 19.37 -4.66
C LYS A 404 -0.39 18.79 -6.07
N GLN A 405 -1.16 17.72 -6.23
CA GLN A 405 -1.46 17.12 -7.53
C GLN A 405 -2.40 18.04 -8.32
N GLU A 406 -1.95 18.52 -9.48
CA GLU A 406 -2.81 19.21 -10.45
C GLU A 406 -3.65 18.17 -11.22
N SER A 407 -4.78 18.59 -11.82
CA SER A 407 -5.68 17.71 -12.58
C SER A 407 -4.91 16.90 -13.64
N GLY A 408 -4.82 15.57 -13.46
CA GLY A 408 -4.14 14.66 -14.38
C GLY A 408 -2.77 14.14 -13.90
N GLN A 409 -2.22 14.66 -12.79
CA GLN A 409 -0.96 14.19 -12.21
C GLN A 409 -1.23 13.35 -10.95
N PHE A 410 -1.14 12.02 -11.06
CA PHE A 410 -1.37 11.12 -9.93
C PHE A 410 -0.15 10.23 -9.70
N PHE A 411 0.40 10.26 -8.49
CA PHE A 411 1.48 9.35 -8.11
C PHE A 411 0.97 7.91 -8.06
N THR A 412 1.73 6.99 -8.65
CA THR A 412 1.45 5.56 -8.58
C THR A 412 1.78 5.06 -7.18
N PRO A 413 0.82 4.49 -6.42
CA PRO A 413 1.13 3.91 -5.12
C PRO A 413 2.20 2.83 -5.22
N VAL A 414 3.17 2.82 -4.31
CA VAL A 414 4.24 1.81 -4.25
C VAL A 414 3.72 0.36 -4.37
N PRO A 415 2.64 -0.05 -3.67
CA PRO A 415 2.11 -1.42 -3.82
C PRO A 415 1.64 -1.75 -5.24
N VAL A 416 1.15 -0.78 -6.00
CA VAL A 416 0.74 -0.96 -7.40
C VAL A 416 1.96 -1.04 -8.31
N ALA A 417 2.98 -0.22 -8.07
CA ALA A 417 4.25 -0.29 -8.80
C ALA A 417 4.92 -1.67 -8.60
N GLN A 418 5.01 -2.12 -7.35
CA GLN A 418 5.54 -3.45 -7.00
C GLN A 418 4.71 -4.57 -7.63
N PHE A 419 3.38 -4.49 -7.59
CA PHE A 419 2.50 -5.45 -8.26
C PHE A 419 2.84 -5.61 -9.75
N ILE A 420 2.99 -4.50 -10.46
CA ILE A 420 3.29 -4.51 -11.89
C ILE A 420 4.65 -5.13 -12.14
N ILE A 421 5.69 -4.68 -11.43
CA ILE A 421 7.07 -5.19 -11.60
C ILE A 421 7.15 -6.68 -11.26
N LYS A 422 6.51 -7.13 -10.18
CA LYS A 422 6.44 -8.55 -9.76
C LYS A 422 5.60 -9.42 -10.68
N SER A 423 4.74 -8.83 -11.50
CA SER A 423 3.98 -9.56 -12.52
C SER A 423 4.80 -9.80 -13.79
N LEU A 424 5.87 -9.04 -14.01
CA LEU A 424 6.75 -9.19 -15.17
C LEU A 424 7.83 -10.26 -14.91
N PRO A 425 8.31 -10.97 -15.96
CA PRO A 425 9.32 -12.03 -15.83
C PRO A 425 10.75 -11.48 -15.68
N VAL A 426 10.96 -10.56 -14.73
CA VAL A 426 12.23 -9.83 -14.55
C VAL A 426 13.39 -10.77 -14.25
N ASP A 427 13.16 -11.76 -13.39
CA ASP A 427 14.12 -12.78 -13.01
C ASP A 427 14.59 -13.63 -14.19
N ALA A 428 13.67 -14.03 -15.07
CA ALA A 428 13.98 -14.79 -16.27
C ALA A 428 14.81 -13.94 -17.25
N ILE A 429 14.47 -12.67 -17.45
CA ILE A 429 15.22 -11.76 -18.33
C ILE A 429 16.64 -11.51 -17.79
N VAL A 430 16.78 -11.29 -16.47
CA VAL A 430 18.09 -11.13 -15.81
C VAL A 430 18.92 -12.39 -15.96
N GLU A 431 18.35 -13.57 -15.70
CA GLU A 431 19.06 -14.84 -15.83
C GLU A 431 19.50 -15.10 -17.28
N GLU A 432 18.63 -14.89 -18.26
CA GLU A 432 18.94 -15.07 -19.68
C GLU A 432 20.15 -14.21 -20.10
N LYS A 433 20.17 -12.94 -19.69
CA LYS A 433 21.25 -12.01 -20.04
C LYS A 433 22.56 -12.36 -19.36
N LEU A 434 22.54 -12.67 -18.06
CA LEU A 434 23.75 -13.05 -17.32
C LEU A 434 24.34 -14.37 -17.83
N SER A 435 23.49 -15.36 -18.16
CA SER A 435 23.91 -16.67 -18.65
C SER A 435 24.37 -16.66 -20.11
N SER A 436 23.82 -15.80 -20.97
CA SER A 436 24.19 -15.73 -22.39
C SER A 436 25.40 -14.84 -22.67
N ALA A 437 25.75 -13.93 -21.74
CA ALA A 437 26.90 -13.05 -21.86
C ALA A 437 28.23 -13.80 -21.83
N LYS A 438 29.06 -13.57 -22.85
CA LYS A 438 30.37 -14.19 -23.02
C LYS A 438 31.53 -13.19 -22.85
N ILE A 439 31.32 -11.88 -23.06
CA ILE A 439 32.38 -10.84 -23.03
C ILE A 439 31.87 -9.53 -22.38
N ASP A 440 32.79 -8.65 -21.94
CA ASP A 440 32.52 -7.37 -21.25
C ASP A 440 31.62 -6.37 -21.99
N ASN A 441 31.42 -6.52 -23.30
CA ASN A 441 30.53 -5.66 -24.13
C ASN A 441 29.10 -6.19 -24.27
N ASP A 442 28.78 -7.35 -23.67
CA ASP A 442 27.43 -7.88 -23.70
C ASP A 442 26.51 -7.13 -22.73
N THR A 443 25.23 -7.07 -23.08
CA THR A 443 24.19 -6.47 -22.25
C THR A 443 23.86 -7.42 -21.10
N LEU A 444 24.27 -7.09 -19.88
CA LEU A 444 24.21 -8.00 -18.73
C LEU A 444 22.90 -7.94 -17.94
N LEU A 445 22.19 -6.83 -18.02
CA LEU A 445 20.94 -6.58 -17.30
C LEU A 445 19.89 -6.01 -18.27
N PRO A 446 18.58 -6.10 -17.94
CA PRO A 446 17.54 -5.54 -18.79
C PRO A 446 17.62 -4.02 -18.86
N TYR A 447 17.51 -3.47 -20.07
CA TYR A 447 17.20 -2.06 -20.27
C TYR A 447 15.73 -1.82 -19.92
N VAL A 448 15.50 -0.98 -18.91
CA VAL A 448 14.17 -0.63 -18.40
C VAL A 448 13.91 0.85 -18.66
N ILE A 449 12.69 1.18 -19.08
CA ILE A 449 12.26 2.57 -19.23
C ILE A 449 10.89 2.84 -18.60
N ASP A 450 10.78 4.01 -17.96
CA ASP A 450 9.52 4.70 -17.67
C ASP A 450 9.50 6.04 -18.43
N TYR A 451 8.63 6.18 -19.43
CA TYR A 451 8.54 7.41 -20.24
C TYR A 451 7.72 8.53 -19.59
N ALA A 452 7.17 8.30 -18.40
CA ALA A 452 6.36 9.25 -17.62
C ALA A 452 6.64 9.00 -16.13
N ALA A 453 7.90 9.21 -15.74
CA ALA A 453 8.47 8.70 -14.50
C ALA A 453 7.92 9.37 -13.23
N GLY A 454 7.41 10.60 -13.30
CA GLY A 454 6.91 11.33 -12.14
C GLY A 454 7.95 11.39 -11.00
N SER A 455 7.56 10.93 -9.82
CA SER A 455 8.44 10.81 -8.64
C SER A 455 9.43 9.64 -8.69
N GLY A 456 9.39 8.79 -9.72
CA GLY A 456 10.37 7.73 -9.95
C GLY A 456 10.06 6.37 -9.30
N HIS A 457 8.84 6.13 -8.79
CA HIS A 457 8.48 4.88 -8.10
C HIS A 457 8.73 3.61 -8.92
N PHE A 458 8.42 3.62 -10.21
CA PHE A 458 8.73 2.46 -11.05
C PHE A 458 10.23 2.22 -11.23
N LEU A 459 11.03 3.29 -11.26
CA LEU A 459 12.48 3.21 -11.40
C LEU A 459 13.08 2.60 -10.14
N THR A 460 12.75 3.16 -8.98
CA THR A 460 13.30 2.71 -7.69
C THR A 460 12.87 1.28 -7.37
N GLU A 461 11.60 0.93 -7.55
CA GLU A 461 11.13 -0.43 -7.29
C GLU A 461 11.70 -1.46 -8.27
N THR A 462 11.91 -1.09 -9.54
CA THR A 462 12.57 -2.00 -10.50
C THR A 462 14.03 -2.23 -10.14
N MET A 463 14.74 -1.17 -9.74
CA MET A 463 16.12 -1.26 -9.24
C MET A 463 16.21 -2.21 -8.05
N HIS A 464 15.31 -2.09 -7.08
CA HIS A 464 15.26 -2.98 -5.92
C HIS A 464 15.04 -4.45 -6.28
N VAL A 465 14.12 -4.73 -7.20
CA VAL A 465 13.86 -6.11 -7.65
C VAL A 465 15.08 -6.70 -8.35
N ILE A 466 15.71 -5.96 -9.27
CA ILE A 466 16.90 -6.44 -9.97
C ILE A 466 18.08 -6.62 -9.01
N GLN A 467 18.32 -5.69 -8.09
CA GLN A 467 19.41 -5.81 -7.12
C GLN A 467 19.23 -7.03 -6.22
N ARG A 468 18.01 -7.28 -5.72
CA ARG A 468 17.72 -8.49 -4.93
C ARG A 468 18.04 -9.78 -5.70
N LEU A 469 17.75 -9.79 -7.02
CA LEU A 469 18.08 -10.93 -7.87
C LEU A 469 19.59 -11.10 -8.02
N ILE A 470 20.35 -10.00 -8.17
CA ILE A 470 21.82 -9.99 -8.23
C ILE A 470 22.42 -10.53 -6.92
N ASP A 471 21.92 -10.06 -5.78
CA ASP A 471 22.40 -10.48 -4.44
C ASP A 471 22.28 -11.99 -4.25
N GLN A 472 21.20 -12.59 -4.78
CA GLN A 472 20.92 -14.02 -4.73
C GLN A 472 21.71 -14.87 -5.74
N LYS A 473 22.41 -14.27 -6.71
CA LYS A 473 23.18 -15.03 -7.71
C LYS A 473 24.46 -15.62 -7.13
N ASP A 474 24.77 -16.84 -7.52
CA ASP A 474 26.07 -17.46 -7.29
C ASP A 474 27.02 -17.08 -8.43
N ASP A 475 27.97 -16.17 -8.16
CA ASP A 475 28.86 -15.62 -9.17
C ASP A 475 29.81 -16.67 -9.79
N THR A 476 30.03 -17.81 -9.12
CA THR A 476 30.90 -18.89 -9.61
C THR A 476 30.34 -19.62 -10.84
N LYS A 477 29.04 -19.48 -11.11
CA LYS A 477 28.35 -20.11 -12.25
C LYS A 477 28.49 -19.35 -13.55
N TYR A 478 29.00 -18.12 -13.51
CA TYR A 478 29.09 -17.24 -14.67
C TYR A 478 30.52 -17.11 -15.18
N HIS A 479 30.68 -16.62 -16.42
CA HIS A 479 31.99 -16.33 -16.99
C HIS A 479 32.77 -15.35 -16.08
N PRO A 480 34.11 -15.48 -15.92
CA PRO A 480 34.88 -14.69 -14.93
C PRO A 480 34.69 -13.16 -14.99
N SER A 481 34.51 -12.59 -16.19
CA SER A 481 34.24 -11.16 -16.37
C SER A 481 32.87 -10.74 -15.83
N VAL A 482 31.84 -11.57 -16.05
CA VAL A 482 30.48 -11.35 -15.54
C VAL A 482 30.46 -11.54 -14.03
N ALA A 483 31.13 -12.58 -13.51
CA ALA A 483 31.27 -12.84 -12.09
C ALA A 483 31.90 -11.65 -11.35
N LYS A 484 32.94 -11.03 -11.95
CA LYS A 484 33.56 -9.81 -11.41
C LYS A 484 32.56 -8.66 -11.31
N LYS A 485 31.74 -8.42 -12.34
CA LYS A 485 30.71 -7.37 -12.31
C LYS A 485 29.62 -7.65 -11.28
N ILE A 486 29.17 -8.90 -11.16
CA ILE A 486 28.20 -9.31 -10.13
C ILE A 486 28.76 -9.02 -8.73
N ARG A 487 30.02 -9.39 -8.44
CA ARG A 487 30.66 -9.07 -7.16
C ARG A 487 30.71 -7.57 -6.90
N ASN A 488 31.14 -6.79 -7.89
CA ASN A 488 31.14 -5.33 -7.76
C ASN A 488 29.74 -4.77 -7.46
N TRP A 489 28.68 -5.29 -8.08
CA TRP A 489 27.30 -4.84 -7.82
C TRP A 489 26.71 -5.32 -6.49
N LYS A 490 27.30 -6.34 -5.87
CA LYS A 490 26.97 -6.75 -4.49
C LYS A 490 27.67 -5.86 -3.46
N ASP A 491 28.88 -5.37 -3.79
CA ASP A 491 29.62 -4.44 -2.94
C ASP A 491 29.06 -3.02 -3.06
N ASP A 492 28.69 -2.60 -4.26
CA ASP A 492 28.13 -1.28 -4.59
C ASP A 492 26.76 -1.45 -5.29
N HIS A 493 25.69 -1.44 -4.49
CA HIS A 493 24.34 -1.69 -5.01
C HIS A 493 23.95 -0.59 -6.01
N PHE A 494 23.27 -1.03 -7.07
CA PHE A 494 22.76 -0.19 -8.16
C PHE A 494 23.77 0.64 -8.96
N ALA A 495 25.08 0.47 -8.79
CA ALA A 495 26.09 1.06 -9.68
C ALA A 495 25.87 0.74 -11.18
N TRP A 496 25.10 -0.31 -11.47
CA TRP A 496 24.66 -0.68 -12.81
C TRP A 496 23.53 0.21 -13.37
N ALA A 497 22.72 0.86 -12.54
CA ALA A 497 21.49 1.56 -12.92
C ALA A 497 21.72 2.69 -13.92
N ILE A 498 22.88 3.36 -13.87
CA ILE A 498 23.28 4.40 -14.85
C ILE A 498 23.29 3.91 -16.29
N ASN A 499 23.48 2.61 -16.50
CA ASN A 499 23.54 2.04 -17.84
C ASN A 499 22.18 1.52 -18.29
N TYR A 500 21.35 1.03 -17.37
CA TYR A 500 20.20 0.18 -17.71
C TYR A 500 18.83 0.79 -17.39
N ILE A 501 18.76 1.78 -16.50
CA ILE A 501 17.49 2.36 -16.04
C ILE A 501 17.31 3.76 -16.64
N TYR A 502 16.18 3.98 -17.31
CA TYR A 502 15.81 5.24 -17.94
C TYR A 502 14.44 5.73 -17.44
N GLY A 503 14.35 7.01 -17.11
CA GLY A 503 13.13 7.70 -16.75
C GLY A 503 13.00 8.99 -17.54
N ILE A 504 11.82 9.32 -18.04
CA ILE A 504 11.56 10.61 -18.70
C ILE A 504 10.44 11.31 -17.94
N GLU A 505 10.67 12.59 -17.59
CA GLU A 505 9.65 13.41 -16.93
C GLU A 505 9.71 14.85 -17.48
N LYS A 506 8.53 15.41 -17.75
CA LYS A 506 8.37 16.73 -18.38
C LYS A 506 8.39 17.85 -17.36
N ASP A 507 7.86 17.63 -16.15
CA ASP A 507 7.95 18.61 -15.07
C ASP A 507 9.32 18.53 -14.40
N TYR A 508 10.13 19.57 -14.59
CA TYR A 508 11.43 19.72 -13.95
C TYR A 508 11.41 19.52 -12.42
N ARG A 509 10.34 19.95 -11.73
CA ARG A 509 10.19 19.74 -10.28
C ARG A 509 10.17 18.25 -9.97
N LEU A 510 9.42 17.46 -10.74
CA LEU A 510 9.31 16.03 -10.59
C LEU A 510 10.59 15.30 -11.01
N VAL A 511 11.32 15.77 -12.03
CA VAL A 511 12.66 15.26 -12.37
C VAL A 511 13.61 15.39 -11.17
N LYS A 512 13.64 16.57 -10.53
CA LYS A 512 14.47 16.80 -9.33
C LYS A 512 14.06 15.88 -8.19
N VAL A 513 12.76 15.77 -7.94
CA VAL A 513 12.19 14.89 -6.92
C VAL A 513 12.54 13.42 -7.19
N GLY A 514 12.35 12.93 -8.41
CA GLY A 514 12.67 11.56 -8.78
C GLY A 514 14.16 11.25 -8.69
N LYS A 515 15.03 12.22 -9.02
CA LYS A 515 16.47 12.09 -8.79
C LYS A 515 16.85 12.00 -7.32
N VAL A 516 16.31 12.90 -6.49
CA VAL A 516 16.49 12.83 -5.04
C VAL A 516 15.96 11.49 -4.51
N GLY A 517 14.78 11.05 -4.94
CA GLY A 517 14.20 9.75 -4.59
C GLY A 517 15.14 8.58 -4.91
N CYS A 518 15.76 8.55 -6.11
CA CYS A 518 16.74 7.51 -6.45
C CYS A 518 17.93 7.49 -5.47
N TYR A 519 18.48 8.66 -5.09
CA TYR A 519 19.57 8.75 -4.11
C TYR A 519 19.16 8.28 -2.72
N LEU A 520 17.98 8.66 -2.26
CA LEU A 520 17.45 8.24 -0.95
C LEU A 520 17.19 6.72 -0.88
N HIS A 521 16.99 6.06 -2.03
CA HIS A 521 16.77 4.62 -2.14
C HIS A 521 18.06 3.80 -2.29
N GLY A 522 19.24 4.43 -2.23
CA GLY A 522 20.51 3.72 -2.08
C GLY A 522 21.42 3.73 -3.30
N ASP A 523 21.04 4.38 -4.41
CA ASP A 523 21.97 4.97 -5.41
C ASP A 523 21.18 5.71 -6.52
N GLY A 524 21.59 6.95 -6.83
CA GLY A 524 20.85 7.95 -7.61
C GLY A 524 21.25 8.10 -9.07
N LEU A 525 21.86 7.07 -9.66
CA LEU A 525 22.45 7.16 -11.00
C LEU A 525 21.50 6.79 -12.16
N ALA A 526 20.28 6.32 -11.89
CA ALA A 526 19.28 6.05 -12.95
C ALA A 526 19.12 7.26 -13.89
N ASN A 527 19.00 7.05 -15.20
CA ASN A 527 18.90 8.15 -16.17
C ASN A 527 17.52 8.81 -16.13
N VAL A 528 17.28 9.70 -15.16
CA VAL A 528 16.07 10.55 -15.13
C VAL A 528 16.32 11.79 -16.00
N ILE A 529 15.62 11.87 -17.12
CA ILE A 529 15.81 12.86 -18.20
C ILE A 529 14.66 13.86 -18.15
N HIS A 530 14.99 15.15 -18.12
CA HIS A 530 14.02 16.23 -18.25
C HIS A 530 13.66 16.46 -19.72
N SER A 531 12.59 15.83 -20.20
CA SER A 531 12.07 16.02 -21.56
C SER A 531 10.62 15.54 -21.67
N ASP A 532 10.01 15.66 -22.84
CA ASP A 532 8.69 15.08 -23.13
C ASP A 532 8.85 13.61 -23.52
N GLY A 533 8.15 12.68 -22.85
CA GLY A 533 8.23 11.24 -23.12
C GLY A 533 7.84 10.83 -24.55
N LEU A 534 7.13 11.71 -25.27
CA LEU A 534 6.76 11.52 -26.67
C LEU A 534 7.73 12.20 -27.65
N ALA A 535 8.81 12.83 -27.19
CA ALA A 535 9.75 13.51 -28.07
C ALA A 535 10.35 12.55 -29.11
N ARG A 536 10.69 13.10 -30.28
CA ARG A 536 11.37 12.34 -31.35
C ARG A 536 12.70 11.78 -30.83
N PHE A 537 13.09 10.60 -31.30
CA PHE A 537 14.33 9.96 -30.85
C PHE A 537 15.60 10.78 -31.17
N SER A 538 15.53 11.71 -32.13
CA SER A 538 16.62 12.64 -32.44
C SER A 538 16.61 13.93 -31.59
N HIS A 539 15.79 14.01 -30.54
CA HIS A 539 15.68 15.22 -29.70
C HIS A 539 16.98 15.40 -28.88
N PRO A 540 17.51 16.63 -28.74
CA PRO A 540 18.79 16.85 -28.05
C PRO A 540 18.80 16.43 -26.57
N ASP A 541 17.64 16.49 -25.90
CA ASP A 541 17.53 16.05 -24.49
C ASP A 541 17.63 14.53 -24.32
N TYR A 542 17.37 13.75 -25.37
CA TYR A 542 17.44 12.29 -25.30
C TYR A 542 18.91 11.84 -25.34
N LYS A 543 19.22 10.77 -24.60
CA LYS A 543 20.59 10.24 -24.50
C LYS A 543 20.65 8.73 -24.50
N GLY A 544 21.85 8.20 -24.75
CA GLY A 544 22.14 6.77 -24.72
C GLY A 544 21.25 5.98 -25.68
N LYS A 545 20.55 4.96 -25.17
CA LYS A 545 19.70 4.07 -25.98
C LYS A 545 18.54 4.78 -26.66
N LEU A 546 18.06 5.92 -26.15
CA LEU A 546 16.95 6.66 -26.74
C LEU A 546 17.29 7.31 -28.09
N LEU A 547 18.56 7.56 -28.39
CA LEU A 547 19.00 8.17 -29.66
C LEU A 547 19.05 7.17 -30.82
N GLN A 548 18.91 5.88 -30.54
CA GLN A 548 19.02 4.83 -31.55
C GLN A 548 17.66 4.59 -32.24
N THR A 549 17.68 4.21 -33.51
CA THR A 549 16.48 3.83 -34.26
C THR A 549 16.70 2.53 -35.01
N ASP A 550 15.64 1.78 -35.23
CA ASP A 550 15.66 0.55 -35.99
C ASP A 550 15.90 0.85 -37.48
N LYS A 551 16.71 0.00 -38.13
CA LYS A 551 17.12 0.20 -39.53
C LYS A 551 15.96 0.00 -40.51
N ASN A 552 15.07 -0.95 -40.23
CA ASN A 552 13.97 -1.32 -41.11
C ASN A 552 12.69 -0.53 -40.77
N PHE A 553 12.57 -0.08 -39.52
CA PHE A 553 11.45 0.71 -39.01
C PHE A 553 11.96 1.98 -38.31
N PRO A 554 12.33 3.04 -39.06
CA PRO A 554 12.98 4.23 -38.49
C PRO A 554 12.18 5.00 -37.43
N LYS A 555 10.85 4.77 -37.34
CA LYS A 555 9.98 5.30 -36.27
C LYS A 555 10.12 4.53 -34.95
N ASP A 556 10.70 3.33 -34.97
CA ASP A 556 10.91 2.50 -33.80
C ASP A 556 12.35 2.67 -33.27
N ASN A 557 12.50 2.66 -31.95
CA ASN A 557 13.77 2.61 -31.24
C ASN A 557 14.23 1.16 -30.99
N LYS A 558 13.32 0.29 -30.52
CA LYS A 558 13.53 -1.14 -30.22
C LYS A 558 14.74 -1.46 -29.32
N GLN A 559 15.07 -0.62 -28.35
CA GLN A 559 16.24 -0.84 -27.48
C GLN A 559 15.91 -1.40 -26.09
N PHE A 560 14.66 -1.33 -25.65
CA PHE A 560 14.31 -1.62 -24.25
C PHE A 560 13.73 -3.04 -24.09
N ASP A 561 14.20 -3.75 -23.06
CA ASP A 561 13.71 -5.08 -22.70
C ASP A 561 12.39 -5.00 -21.92
N MET A 562 12.25 -3.95 -21.11
CA MET A 562 11.10 -3.74 -20.23
C MET A 562 10.63 -2.29 -20.25
N LEU A 563 9.31 -2.11 -20.18
CA LEU A 563 8.69 -0.80 -20.03
C LEU A 563 7.63 -0.84 -18.94
N VAL A 564 7.78 0.00 -17.93
CA VAL A 564 6.81 0.17 -16.84
C VAL A 564 6.47 1.64 -16.73
N SER A 565 5.19 1.99 -16.79
CA SER A 565 4.81 3.40 -16.79
C SER A 565 3.35 3.63 -16.43
N ASN A 566 3.08 4.80 -15.87
CA ASN A 566 1.75 5.37 -15.66
C ASN A 566 1.64 6.72 -16.40
N PRO A 567 1.41 6.72 -17.73
CA PRO A 567 1.27 7.95 -18.51
C PRO A 567 0.07 8.80 -18.09
N PRO A 568 0.08 10.12 -18.38
CA PRO A 568 -1.05 11.00 -18.07
C PRO A 568 -2.35 10.58 -18.77
N TYR A 569 -3.47 10.68 -18.04
CA TYR A 569 -4.81 10.31 -18.52
C TYR A 569 -5.51 11.54 -19.11
N SER A 570 -5.35 11.73 -20.42
CA SER A 570 -5.92 12.84 -21.18
C SER A 570 -5.37 14.25 -20.83
N VAL A 571 -4.90 14.97 -21.85
CA VAL A 571 -4.39 16.34 -21.73
C VAL A 571 -5.01 17.21 -22.81
N SER A 572 -5.89 18.14 -22.44
CA SER A 572 -6.60 18.98 -23.42
C SER A 572 -5.64 19.79 -24.31
N ALA A 573 -5.90 19.80 -25.62
CA ALA A 573 -5.22 20.62 -26.62
C ALA A 573 -3.67 20.46 -26.63
N PHE A 574 -3.17 19.27 -26.32
CA PHE A 574 -1.74 19.01 -26.19
C PHE A 574 -0.94 19.16 -27.49
N LYS A 575 -1.60 19.02 -28.66
CA LYS A 575 -0.96 19.01 -29.99
C LYS A 575 -0.20 20.30 -30.32
N ASN A 576 -0.64 21.45 -29.81
CA ASN A 576 0.04 22.74 -30.06
C ASN A 576 1.37 22.85 -29.31
N ALA A 577 1.39 22.46 -28.03
CA ALA A 577 2.60 22.44 -27.22
C ALA A 577 3.59 21.34 -27.64
N ALA A 578 3.09 20.30 -28.31
CA ALA A 578 3.85 19.14 -28.75
C ALA A 578 4.82 19.38 -29.92
N ARG A 579 4.58 20.39 -30.78
CA ARG A 579 5.36 20.59 -32.03
C ARG A 579 6.85 20.82 -31.82
N ALA A 580 7.24 21.27 -30.62
CA ALA A 580 8.65 21.41 -30.23
C ALA A 580 9.34 20.05 -30.00
N PHE A 581 8.59 19.03 -29.57
CA PHE A 581 9.10 17.74 -29.13
C PHE A 581 8.92 16.65 -30.20
N TYR A 582 7.77 16.59 -30.85
CA TYR A 582 7.44 15.58 -31.86
C TYR A 582 6.55 16.13 -32.97
N LYS A 583 6.52 15.39 -34.08
CA LYS A 583 5.84 15.78 -35.34
C LYS A 583 5.10 14.58 -35.95
N GLU A 584 4.45 14.83 -37.08
CA GLU A 584 3.71 13.82 -37.87
C GLU A 584 4.59 12.62 -38.24
N GLU A 585 5.86 12.84 -38.62
CA GLU A 585 6.77 11.74 -38.92
C GLU A 585 7.11 10.85 -37.71
N SER A 586 6.80 11.30 -36.48
CA SER A 586 7.15 10.59 -35.24
C SER A 586 6.12 9.54 -34.83
N PHE A 587 4.87 9.65 -35.27
CA PHE A 587 3.78 8.76 -34.85
C PHE A 587 2.81 8.46 -36.00
N ASP A 588 2.39 7.21 -36.14
CA ASP A 588 1.35 6.77 -37.08
C ASP A 588 -0.04 7.26 -36.65
N LEU A 589 -0.28 7.43 -35.34
CA LEU A 589 -1.54 7.96 -34.82
C LEU A 589 -1.68 9.49 -34.96
N TYR A 590 -0.61 10.21 -35.32
CA TYR A 590 -0.60 11.68 -35.31
C TYR A 590 -1.68 12.32 -36.18
N ASP A 591 -1.94 11.74 -37.35
CA ASP A 591 -2.96 12.21 -38.30
C ASP A 591 -4.40 12.02 -37.81
N SER A 592 -4.57 11.20 -36.77
CA SER A 592 -5.86 10.95 -36.13
C SER A 592 -6.21 11.99 -35.07
N LEU A 593 -5.26 12.89 -34.75
CA LEU A 593 -5.42 13.94 -33.74
C LEU A 593 -5.81 15.28 -34.37
N THR A 594 -6.71 15.99 -33.70
CA THR A 594 -7.05 17.40 -34.00
C THR A 594 -6.38 18.33 -32.99
N ASP A 595 -6.39 19.65 -33.25
CA ASP A 595 -5.82 20.62 -32.29
C ASP A 595 -6.58 20.65 -30.94
N ASN A 596 -7.82 20.15 -30.91
CA ASN A 596 -8.64 20.01 -29.71
C ASN A 596 -8.59 18.60 -29.09
N SER A 597 -7.79 17.69 -29.65
CA SER A 597 -7.66 16.33 -29.12
C SER A 597 -7.09 16.35 -27.69
N SER A 598 -7.52 15.37 -26.92
CA SER A 598 -7.15 15.21 -25.51
C SER A 598 -6.57 13.83 -25.21
N GLU A 599 -6.58 12.90 -26.17
CA GLU A 599 -6.26 11.48 -26.02
C GLU A 599 -4.75 11.19 -26.09
N ILE A 600 -3.95 11.89 -25.29
CA ILE A 600 -2.48 11.78 -25.32
C ILE A 600 -1.98 10.35 -25.00
N GLU A 601 -2.73 9.61 -24.18
CA GLU A 601 -2.43 8.23 -23.80
C GLU A 601 -2.36 7.28 -25.00
N ALA A 602 -3.07 7.59 -26.10
CA ALA A 602 -2.99 6.83 -27.34
C ALA A 602 -1.57 6.87 -27.96
N LEU A 603 -0.92 8.04 -27.92
CA LEU A 603 0.45 8.19 -28.39
C LEU A 603 1.46 7.46 -27.49
N PHE A 604 1.19 7.37 -26.18
CA PHE A 604 2.03 6.59 -25.26
C PHE A 604 1.94 5.08 -25.51
N VAL A 605 0.78 4.57 -25.92
CA VAL A 605 0.65 3.17 -26.38
C VAL A 605 1.48 2.93 -27.64
N GLU A 606 1.46 3.85 -28.60
CA GLU A 606 2.33 3.76 -29.78
C GLU A 606 3.82 3.87 -29.38
N ARG A 607 4.17 4.79 -28.48
CA ARG A 607 5.54 4.94 -27.96
C ARG A 607 6.03 3.66 -27.25
N THR A 608 5.14 2.95 -26.56
CA THR A 608 5.45 1.62 -25.98
C THR A 608 5.89 0.64 -27.07
N LYS A 609 5.20 0.61 -28.22
CA LYS A 609 5.55 -0.23 -29.38
C LYS A 609 6.89 0.18 -29.99
N GLN A 610 7.16 1.48 -30.05
CA GLN A 610 8.39 2.03 -30.62
C GLN A 610 9.62 1.73 -29.74
N LEU A 611 9.51 1.80 -28.41
CA LEU A 611 10.63 1.62 -27.48
C LEU A 611 11.05 0.16 -27.28
N LEU A 612 10.07 -0.74 -27.16
CA LEU A 612 10.34 -2.14 -26.81
C LEU A 612 10.98 -2.91 -27.97
N LYS A 613 12.01 -3.70 -27.64
CA LYS A 613 12.56 -4.71 -28.55
C LYS A 613 11.56 -5.82 -28.81
N ASP A 614 11.76 -6.61 -29.86
CA ASP A 614 10.97 -7.81 -30.10
C ASP A 614 11.13 -8.79 -28.90
N GLY A 615 10.03 -9.30 -28.37
CA GLY A 615 9.98 -10.10 -27.13
C GLY A 615 10.03 -9.29 -25.83
N GLY A 616 10.28 -7.97 -25.89
CA GLY A 616 10.25 -7.08 -24.72
C GLY A 616 8.88 -7.04 -24.06
N VAL A 617 8.84 -6.76 -22.75
CA VAL A 617 7.61 -6.82 -21.95
C VAL A 617 7.21 -5.45 -21.41
N ALA A 618 5.91 -5.21 -21.28
CA ALA A 618 5.37 -3.96 -20.76
C ALA A 618 4.34 -4.20 -19.66
N GLY A 619 4.33 -3.30 -18.67
CA GLY A 619 3.25 -3.12 -17.71
C GLY A 619 2.86 -1.64 -17.68
N ILE A 620 1.77 -1.29 -18.37
CA ILE A 620 1.35 0.12 -18.53
C ILE A 620 -0.04 0.34 -17.94
N ILE A 621 -0.19 1.44 -17.20
CA ILE A 621 -1.48 1.85 -16.61
C ILE A 621 -2.17 2.84 -17.56
N LEU A 622 -3.42 2.57 -17.89
CA LEU A 622 -4.22 3.37 -18.84
C LEU A 622 -5.64 3.56 -18.32
N PRO A 623 -6.38 4.60 -18.76
CA PRO A 623 -7.80 4.71 -18.47
C PRO A 623 -8.57 3.55 -19.13
N SER A 624 -9.61 3.03 -18.48
CA SER A 624 -10.40 1.90 -19.00
C SER A 624 -11.06 2.19 -20.36
N SER A 625 -11.22 3.47 -20.71
CA SER A 625 -11.72 3.96 -22.00
C SER A 625 -10.93 3.43 -23.20
N ILE A 626 -9.64 3.13 -23.03
CA ILE A 626 -8.78 2.59 -24.11
C ILE A 626 -9.35 1.30 -24.71
N LEU A 627 -10.12 0.54 -23.92
CA LEU A 627 -10.68 -0.75 -24.32
C LEU A 627 -11.98 -0.64 -25.14
N SER A 628 -12.72 0.48 -25.03
CA SER A 628 -14.10 0.55 -25.55
C SER A 628 -14.45 1.81 -26.36
N ASN A 629 -13.74 2.92 -26.18
CA ASN A 629 -14.08 4.17 -26.87
C ASN A 629 -13.73 4.08 -28.37
N THR A 630 -14.42 4.85 -29.20
CA THR A 630 -14.22 4.87 -30.66
C THR A 630 -13.24 5.97 -31.11
N GLY A 631 -12.99 6.12 -32.41
CA GLY A 631 -12.08 7.15 -32.93
C GLY A 631 -10.61 6.73 -32.82
N ILE A 632 -9.75 7.61 -32.27
CA ILE A 632 -8.31 7.31 -32.11
C ILE A 632 -8.06 6.08 -31.23
N TYR A 633 -8.94 5.82 -30.25
CA TYR A 633 -8.88 4.63 -29.40
C TYR A 633 -9.03 3.33 -30.20
N SER A 634 -9.83 3.34 -31.28
CA SER A 634 -9.99 2.20 -32.19
C SER A 634 -8.65 1.88 -32.86
N LYS A 635 -7.99 2.89 -33.44
CA LYS A 635 -6.64 2.77 -34.03
C LYS A 635 -5.57 2.40 -33.00
N THR A 636 -5.73 2.84 -31.76
CA THR A 636 -4.82 2.47 -30.66
C THR A 636 -4.93 0.97 -30.36
N ARG A 637 -6.14 0.41 -30.35
CA ARG A 637 -6.35 -1.04 -30.20
C ARG A 637 -5.79 -1.83 -31.39
N GLU A 638 -5.75 -1.26 -32.59
CA GLU A 638 -5.07 -1.87 -33.73
C GLU A 638 -3.57 -2.08 -33.45
N ILE A 639 -2.90 -1.06 -32.90
CA ILE A 639 -1.49 -1.17 -32.49
C ILE A 639 -1.33 -2.25 -31.42
N ILE A 640 -2.20 -2.28 -30.41
CA ILE A 640 -2.16 -3.29 -29.34
C ILE A 640 -2.28 -4.70 -29.93
N LEU A 641 -3.32 -4.96 -30.73
CA LEU A 641 -3.62 -6.30 -31.26
C LEU A 641 -2.59 -6.78 -32.29
N GLN A 642 -2.02 -5.88 -33.09
CA GLN A 642 -1.06 -6.23 -34.13
C GLN A 642 0.34 -6.49 -33.57
N TYR A 643 0.80 -5.64 -32.66
CA TYR A 643 2.20 -5.60 -32.25
C TYR A 643 2.45 -6.14 -30.85
N PHE A 644 1.41 -6.56 -30.13
CA PHE A 644 1.55 -7.16 -28.82
C PHE A 644 0.74 -8.45 -28.65
N GLU A 645 1.28 -9.33 -27.82
CA GLU A 645 0.50 -10.34 -27.11
C GLU A 645 -0.05 -9.71 -25.83
N ILE A 646 -1.36 -9.84 -25.61
CA ILE A 646 -2.00 -9.40 -24.37
C ILE A 646 -1.92 -10.55 -23.38
N ILE A 647 -0.99 -10.47 -22.42
CA ILE A 647 -0.79 -11.54 -21.43
C ILE A 647 -1.83 -11.46 -20.32
N ALA A 648 -2.07 -10.24 -19.83
CA ALA A 648 -3.06 -9.99 -18.80
C ALA A 648 -3.64 -8.59 -18.87
N ILE A 649 -4.87 -8.44 -18.37
CA ILE A 649 -5.53 -7.16 -18.14
C ILE A 649 -5.97 -7.13 -16.68
N THR A 650 -5.52 -6.13 -15.93
CA THR A 650 -5.98 -5.90 -14.55
C THR A 650 -6.86 -4.67 -14.48
N GLU A 651 -8.14 -4.84 -14.14
CA GLU A 651 -9.09 -3.76 -13.87
C GLU A 651 -8.93 -3.28 -12.42
N LEU A 652 -8.57 -2.01 -12.27
CA LEU A 652 -8.38 -1.33 -10.99
C LEU A 652 -9.51 -0.33 -10.78
N GLY A 653 -10.15 -0.40 -9.61
CA GLY A 653 -11.24 0.47 -9.22
C GLY A 653 -10.80 1.93 -9.00
N SER A 654 -11.79 2.81 -8.92
CA SER A 654 -11.58 4.25 -8.79
C SER A 654 -10.97 4.71 -7.46
N ASN A 655 -10.81 3.83 -6.46
CA ASN A 655 -10.13 4.16 -5.20
C ASN A 655 -8.66 3.73 -5.20
N THR A 656 -8.17 3.13 -6.29
CA THR A 656 -6.78 2.64 -6.37
C THR A 656 -5.77 3.80 -6.39
N PHE A 657 -6.09 4.87 -7.11
CA PHE A 657 -5.33 6.11 -7.17
C PHE A 657 -6.07 7.22 -6.40
N MET A 658 -5.33 8.17 -5.81
CA MET A 658 -5.94 9.26 -5.04
C MET A 658 -6.97 10.03 -5.87
N ALA A 659 -8.24 10.00 -5.45
CA ALA A 659 -9.35 10.90 -5.84
C ALA A 659 -9.55 11.21 -7.35
N THR A 660 -9.10 10.35 -8.29
CA THR A 660 -9.31 10.53 -9.74
C THR A 660 -10.77 10.29 -10.14
N GLY A 661 -11.46 9.37 -9.45
CA GLY A 661 -12.78 8.87 -9.84
C GLY A 661 -12.78 7.99 -11.09
N THR A 662 -11.65 7.87 -11.80
CA THR A 662 -11.53 7.15 -13.08
C THR A 662 -11.11 5.71 -12.85
N ASN A 663 -11.84 4.77 -13.46
CA ASN A 663 -11.42 3.36 -13.50
C ASN A 663 -10.24 3.21 -14.46
N THR A 664 -9.26 2.42 -14.05
CA THR A 664 -8.02 2.22 -14.80
C THR A 664 -7.81 0.75 -15.10
N VAL A 665 -7.01 0.48 -16.12
CA VAL A 665 -6.58 -0.87 -16.47
C VAL A 665 -5.06 -0.89 -16.55
N VAL A 666 -4.46 -1.99 -16.09
CA VAL A 666 -3.07 -2.30 -16.37
C VAL A 666 -3.04 -3.31 -17.50
N LEU A 667 -2.34 -2.96 -18.58
CA LEU A 667 -2.06 -3.87 -19.68
C LEU A 667 -0.68 -4.50 -19.48
N PHE A 668 -0.64 -5.82 -19.41
CA PHE A 668 0.58 -6.62 -19.42
C PHE A 668 0.79 -7.17 -20.83
N LEU A 669 1.83 -6.69 -21.50
CA LEU A 669 2.03 -6.89 -22.93
C LEU A 669 3.39 -7.54 -23.20
N ARG A 670 3.46 -8.37 -24.25
CA ARG A 670 4.74 -8.80 -24.86
C ARG A 670 4.80 -8.32 -26.30
N ARG A 671 5.90 -7.67 -26.67
CA ARG A 671 6.14 -7.11 -28.00
C ARG A 671 6.36 -8.21 -29.04
N ARG A 672 5.58 -8.19 -30.12
CA ARG A 672 5.73 -9.07 -31.31
C ARG A 672 6.72 -8.49 -32.30
N ASN A 673 7.16 -9.26 -33.30
CA ASN A 673 7.92 -8.70 -34.41
C ASN A 673 6.96 -7.96 -35.38
N ASN A 674 7.38 -6.80 -35.91
CA ASN A 674 6.57 -6.04 -36.88
C ASN A 674 6.23 -6.85 -38.13
N TYR A 675 7.14 -7.71 -38.59
CA TYR A 675 6.94 -8.55 -39.76
C TYR A 675 5.84 -9.58 -39.56
N ASP A 676 5.52 -9.99 -38.33
CA ASP A 676 4.47 -10.98 -38.07
C ASP A 676 3.10 -10.43 -38.53
N SER A 677 2.78 -9.19 -38.13
CA SER A 677 1.56 -8.50 -38.57
C SER A 677 1.54 -8.27 -40.08
N ILE A 678 2.66 -7.80 -40.65
CA ILE A 678 2.77 -7.52 -42.10
C ILE A 678 2.59 -8.79 -42.93
N ASN A 679 3.23 -9.88 -42.53
CA ASN A 679 3.15 -11.16 -43.24
C ASN A 679 1.78 -11.80 -43.09
N LEU A 680 1.18 -11.72 -41.90
CA LEU A 680 -0.18 -12.20 -41.68
C LEU A 680 -1.19 -11.44 -42.54
N LYS A 681 -1.08 -10.11 -42.61
CA LYS A 681 -1.97 -9.29 -43.46
C LYS A 681 -1.89 -9.72 -44.93
N LYS A 682 -0.68 -9.88 -45.47
CA LYS A 682 -0.47 -10.39 -46.84
C LYS A 682 -1.07 -11.79 -47.05
N ALA A 683 -1.00 -12.65 -46.04
CA ALA A 683 -1.54 -13.99 -46.12
C ALA A 683 -3.08 -14.00 -46.08
N VAL A 684 -3.68 -13.12 -45.27
CA VAL A 684 -5.14 -12.88 -45.27
C VAL A 684 -5.58 -12.32 -46.62
N ASP A 685 -4.89 -11.30 -47.15
CA ASP A 685 -5.20 -10.73 -48.48
C ASP A 685 -5.15 -11.80 -49.59
N LYS A 686 -4.20 -12.75 -49.49
CA LYS A 686 -4.10 -13.88 -50.42
C LYS A 686 -5.31 -14.81 -50.34
N PHE A 687 -5.86 -15.07 -49.15
CA PHE A 687 -7.08 -15.87 -48.99
C PHE A 687 -8.28 -15.23 -49.73
N PHE A 688 -8.43 -13.91 -49.71
CA PHE A 688 -9.49 -13.23 -50.47
C PHE A 688 -9.30 -13.28 -52.00
N THR A 689 -8.18 -13.86 -52.47
CA THR A 689 -7.89 -14.08 -53.88
C THR A 689 -8.03 -15.55 -54.28
N ASP A 690 -7.43 -16.47 -53.51
CA ASP A 690 -7.39 -17.90 -53.86
C ASP A 690 -8.44 -18.77 -53.12
N TYR A 691 -9.08 -18.22 -52.09
CA TYR A 691 -10.09 -18.84 -51.24
C TYR A 691 -9.63 -20.17 -50.60
N LYS A 692 -8.34 -20.32 -50.31
CA LYS A 692 -7.79 -21.52 -49.65
C LYS A 692 -7.61 -21.30 -48.15
N ASP A 693 -8.33 -22.08 -47.34
CA ASP A 693 -8.24 -22.04 -45.87
C ASP A 693 -6.98 -22.78 -45.36
N VAL A 694 -5.82 -22.16 -45.61
CA VAL A 694 -4.51 -22.67 -45.19
C VAL A 694 -4.20 -22.30 -43.74
N THR A 695 -3.25 -23.00 -43.12
CA THR A 695 -2.75 -22.66 -41.79
C THR A 695 -2.14 -21.26 -41.78
N LEU A 696 -2.65 -20.36 -40.93
CA LEU A 696 -2.14 -19.00 -40.74
C LEU A 696 -1.90 -18.73 -39.26
N ASN A 697 -0.77 -18.10 -38.92
CA ASN A 697 -0.42 -17.73 -37.54
C ASN A 697 -0.51 -18.91 -36.55
N GLY A 698 -0.12 -20.12 -36.98
CA GLY A 698 -0.22 -21.34 -36.17
C GLY A 698 -1.65 -21.90 -36.01
N VAL A 699 -2.67 -21.28 -36.61
CA VAL A 699 -4.06 -21.72 -36.58
C VAL A 699 -4.36 -22.52 -37.85
N GLU A 700 -4.65 -23.81 -37.71
CA GLU A 700 -5.16 -24.63 -38.82
C GLU A 700 -6.60 -24.22 -39.16
N LYS A 701 -6.89 -24.05 -40.46
CA LYS A 701 -8.20 -23.67 -41.01
C LYS A 701 -8.85 -22.47 -40.29
N PRO A 702 -8.15 -21.32 -40.22
CA PRO A 702 -8.61 -20.15 -39.48
C PRO A 702 -9.94 -19.59 -39.97
N VAL A 703 -10.25 -19.69 -41.27
CA VAL A 703 -11.50 -19.14 -41.83
C VAL A 703 -12.68 -19.99 -41.40
N SER A 704 -12.54 -21.31 -41.46
CA SER A 704 -13.56 -22.23 -40.94
C SER A 704 -13.84 -21.96 -39.47
N LYS A 705 -12.79 -21.76 -38.66
CA LYS A 705 -12.91 -21.39 -37.24
C LYS A 705 -13.57 -20.03 -37.02
N TYR A 706 -13.29 -19.03 -37.88
CA TYR A 706 -13.96 -17.73 -37.84
C TYR A 706 -15.46 -17.89 -38.09
N ILE A 707 -15.85 -18.66 -39.10
CA ILE A 707 -17.25 -18.92 -39.41
C ILE A 707 -17.92 -19.63 -38.24
N ASP A 708 -17.34 -20.72 -37.74
CA ASP A 708 -17.89 -21.50 -36.61
C ASP A 708 -18.05 -20.65 -35.33
N HIS A 709 -17.13 -19.71 -35.10
CA HIS A 709 -17.15 -18.86 -33.92
C HIS A 709 -18.15 -17.70 -34.03
N VAL A 710 -18.21 -17.05 -35.20
CA VAL A 710 -18.95 -15.80 -35.38
C VAL A 710 -20.36 -16.04 -35.93
N TRP A 711 -20.52 -16.97 -36.87
CA TRP A 711 -21.73 -17.12 -37.68
C TRP A 711 -22.34 -18.52 -37.57
N GLU A 712 -23.36 -18.67 -36.72
CA GLU A 712 -24.02 -19.96 -36.48
C GLU A 712 -24.78 -20.45 -37.74
N GLY A 713 -24.50 -21.67 -38.19
CA GLY A 713 -25.23 -22.31 -39.28
C GLY A 713 -24.74 -21.97 -40.70
N LEU A 714 -23.59 -21.30 -40.83
CA LEU A 714 -22.88 -21.15 -42.10
C LEU A 714 -21.74 -22.15 -42.21
N ILE A 715 -21.50 -22.67 -43.42
CA ILE A 715 -20.30 -23.44 -43.73
C ILE A 715 -19.32 -22.64 -44.60
N PHE A 716 -18.09 -23.14 -44.74
CA PHE A 716 -17.04 -22.50 -45.53
C PHE A 716 -17.48 -22.09 -46.94
N ASP A 717 -18.14 -22.99 -47.68
CA ASP A 717 -18.60 -22.70 -49.05
C ASP A 717 -19.68 -21.62 -49.10
N ASP A 718 -20.54 -21.52 -48.08
CA ASP A 718 -21.53 -20.44 -47.98
C ASP A 718 -20.81 -19.10 -47.85
N TYR A 719 -19.84 -19.01 -46.94
CA TYR A 719 -19.07 -17.79 -46.73
C TYR A 719 -18.26 -17.40 -47.98
N VAL A 720 -17.64 -18.35 -48.67
CA VAL A 720 -16.95 -18.10 -49.95
C VAL A 720 -17.91 -17.54 -51.01
N SER A 721 -19.18 -17.97 -51.02
CA SER A 721 -20.19 -17.40 -51.94
C SER A 721 -20.42 -15.89 -51.68
N LEU A 722 -20.39 -15.46 -50.41
CA LEU A 722 -20.44 -14.05 -50.05
C LEU A 722 -19.19 -13.31 -50.56
N LEU A 723 -17.99 -13.87 -50.35
CA LEU A 723 -16.72 -13.25 -50.76
C LEU A 723 -16.57 -13.13 -52.28
N LYS A 724 -17.12 -14.07 -53.04
CA LYS A 724 -17.17 -14.05 -54.52
C LYS A 724 -18.19 -13.08 -55.09
N ARG A 725 -18.96 -12.36 -54.23
CA ARG A 725 -20.04 -11.44 -54.62
C ARG A 725 -21.26 -12.15 -55.24
N GLU A 726 -21.41 -13.45 -54.97
CA GLU A 726 -22.49 -14.31 -55.48
C GLU A 726 -23.17 -15.07 -54.33
N PRO A 727 -23.85 -14.37 -53.40
CA PRO A 727 -24.38 -14.99 -52.19
C PRO A 727 -25.46 -16.02 -52.52
N ASN A 728 -25.28 -17.25 -52.00
CA ASN A 728 -26.23 -18.34 -52.19
C ASN A 728 -27.53 -18.15 -51.36
N LYS A 729 -28.46 -19.11 -51.43
CA LYS A 729 -29.75 -19.03 -50.71
C LYS A 729 -29.55 -18.94 -49.20
N THR A 730 -28.61 -19.71 -48.64
CA THR A 730 -28.27 -19.72 -47.22
C THR A 730 -27.82 -18.33 -46.77
N ILE A 731 -26.81 -17.75 -47.43
CA ILE A 731 -26.29 -16.41 -47.12
C ILE A 731 -27.37 -15.34 -47.26
N LYS A 732 -28.16 -15.36 -48.33
CA LYS A 732 -29.25 -14.37 -48.53
C LYS A 732 -30.28 -14.38 -47.40
N SER A 733 -30.52 -15.54 -46.81
CA SER A 733 -31.43 -15.71 -45.68
C SER A 733 -30.79 -15.45 -44.30
N HIS A 734 -29.46 -15.48 -44.22
CA HIS A 734 -28.69 -15.33 -43.00
C HIS A 734 -28.59 -13.87 -42.53
N GLU A 735 -28.36 -13.68 -41.23
CA GLU A 735 -28.28 -12.35 -40.61
C GLU A 735 -27.12 -11.51 -41.16
N ILE A 736 -25.95 -12.10 -41.39
CA ILE A 736 -24.76 -11.42 -41.93
C ILE A 736 -25.10 -10.58 -43.18
N TYR A 737 -25.81 -11.17 -44.14
CA TYR A 737 -26.16 -10.50 -45.40
C TYR A 737 -27.28 -9.48 -45.21
N LYS A 738 -28.31 -9.83 -44.44
CA LYS A 738 -29.45 -8.95 -44.14
C LYS A 738 -28.99 -7.68 -43.42
N GLU A 739 -28.12 -7.83 -42.43
CA GLU A 739 -27.58 -6.73 -41.65
C GLU A 739 -26.66 -5.84 -42.52
N TYR A 740 -25.74 -6.43 -43.31
CA TYR A 740 -24.93 -5.63 -44.24
C TYR A 740 -25.79 -4.83 -45.22
N ARG A 741 -26.81 -5.45 -45.82
CA ARG A 741 -27.75 -4.76 -46.73
C ARG A 741 -28.55 -3.66 -46.04
N LYS A 742 -28.88 -3.83 -44.77
CA LYS A 742 -29.66 -2.87 -43.98
C LYS A 742 -28.84 -1.67 -43.52
N LYS A 743 -27.61 -1.89 -43.05
CA LYS A 743 -26.82 -0.83 -42.40
C LYS A 743 -25.81 -0.16 -43.34
N LEU A 744 -25.34 -0.83 -44.39
CA LEU A 744 -24.40 -0.22 -45.36
C LEU A 744 -25.18 0.63 -46.36
N LYS A 745 -25.04 1.95 -46.24
CA LYS A 745 -25.59 2.91 -47.20
C LYS A 745 -24.58 3.17 -48.31
N THR A 746 -24.73 2.48 -49.44
CA THR A 746 -23.82 2.58 -50.59
C THR A 746 -24.52 3.12 -51.83
N LYS A 747 -23.78 3.83 -52.69
CA LYS A 747 -24.36 4.46 -53.90
C LYS A 747 -24.61 3.47 -55.04
N ASN A 748 -23.85 2.38 -55.08
CA ASN A 748 -23.94 1.33 -56.09
C ASN A 748 -23.48 -0.02 -55.51
N GLU A 749 -23.72 -1.11 -56.24
CA GLU A 749 -23.35 -2.47 -55.82
C GLU A 749 -21.82 -2.66 -55.72
N THR A 750 -21.03 -2.00 -56.57
CA THR A 750 -19.56 -2.10 -56.51
C THR A 750 -19.01 -1.59 -55.18
N ASP A 751 -19.51 -0.44 -54.72
CA ASP A 751 -19.17 0.17 -53.43
C ASP A 751 -19.66 -0.69 -52.26
N PHE A 752 -20.85 -1.28 -52.36
CA PHE A 752 -21.34 -2.25 -51.38
C PHE A 752 -20.37 -3.42 -51.20
N TRP A 753 -19.99 -4.09 -52.29
CA TRP A 753 -19.13 -5.26 -52.21
C TRP A 753 -17.73 -4.93 -51.74
N LYS A 754 -17.17 -3.79 -52.16
CA LYS A 754 -15.90 -3.31 -51.63
C LYS A 754 -15.96 -3.16 -50.11
N GLN A 755 -16.99 -2.47 -49.62
CA GLN A 755 -17.20 -2.23 -48.20
C GLN A 755 -17.46 -3.50 -47.36
N VAL A 756 -18.08 -4.53 -47.95
CA VAL A 756 -18.24 -5.83 -47.29
C VAL A 756 -16.90 -6.57 -47.22
N LEU A 757 -16.17 -6.65 -48.34
CA LEU A 757 -14.88 -7.33 -48.42
C LEU A 757 -13.84 -6.68 -47.51
N ASP A 758 -13.74 -5.36 -47.48
CA ASP A 758 -12.79 -4.63 -46.62
C ASP A 758 -13.05 -4.94 -45.14
N ARG A 759 -14.32 -4.97 -44.72
CA ARG A 759 -14.71 -5.30 -43.33
C ARG A 759 -14.45 -6.76 -42.98
N GLU A 760 -14.80 -7.69 -43.86
CA GLU A 760 -14.56 -9.12 -43.61
C GLU A 760 -13.06 -9.45 -43.61
N THR A 761 -12.26 -8.80 -44.48
CA THR A 761 -10.79 -8.92 -44.48
C THR A 761 -10.22 -8.46 -43.15
N GLU A 762 -10.67 -7.29 -42.67
CA GLU A 762 -10.26 -6.75 -41.39
C GLU A 762 -10.66 -7.65 -40.21
N LYS A 763 -11.92 -8.08 -40.15
CA LYS A 763 -12.41 -8.98 -39.09
C LYS A 763 -11.63 -10.28 -39.04
N LEU A 764 -11.40 -10.91 -40.20
CA LEU A 764 -10.64 -12.15 -40.28
C LEU A 764 -9.19 -11.95 -39.81
N PHE A 765 -8.54 -10.86 -40.20
CA PHE A 765 -7.18 -10.54 -39.77
C PHE A 765 -7.07 -10.45 -38.24
N TYR A 766 -7.95 -9.68 -37.59
CA TYR A 766 -7.92 -9.56 -36.13
C TYR A 766 -8.42 -10.81 -35.42
N PHE A 767 -9.33 -11.58 -36.02
CA PHE A 767 -9.73 -12.88 -35.50
C PHE A 767 -8.54 -13.82 -35.42
N ILE A 768 -7.72 -13.93 -36.47
CA ILE A 768 -6.54 -14.79 -36.50
C ILE A 768 -5.47 -14.34 -35.48
N LEU A 769 -5.35 -13.03 -35.25
CA LEU A 769 -4.47 -12.49 -34.21
C LEU A 769 -4.95 -12.86 -32.80
N ALA A 770 -6.26 -12.81 -32.55
CA ALA A 770 -6.86 -13.00 -31.24
C ALA A 770 -7.10 -14.48 -30.87
N TYR A 771 -7.43 -15.33 -31.85
CA TYR A 771 -7.81 -16.72 -31.66
C TYR A 771 -6.84 -17.56 -30.82
N PRO A 772 -5.50 -17.53 -31.04
CA PRO A 772 -4.59 -18.34 -30.24
C PRO A 772 -4.28 -17.75 -28.85
N GLN A 773 -4.72 -16.53 -28.55
CA GLN A 773 -4.32 -15.82 -27.33
C GLN A 773 -5.25 -16.12 -26.16
N LYS A 774 -4.64 -16.38 -25.00
CA LYS A 774 -5.30 -16.45 -23.69
C LYS A 774 -4.87 -15.25 -22.86
N VAL A 775 -5.80 -14.71 -22.08
CA VAL A 775 -5.60 -13.51 -21.27
C VAL A 775 -5.97 -13.82 -19.83
N VAL A 776 -5.08 -13.49 -18.89
CA VAL A 776 -5.42 -13.46 -17.46
C VAL A 776 -6.14 -12.16 -17.14
N LEU A 777 -7.38 -12.25 -16.67
CA LEU A 777 -8.19 -11.10 -16.29
C LEU A 777 -8.26 -11.00 -14.77
N ILE A 778 -7.81 -9.88 -14.22
CA ILE A 778 -7.85 -9.59 -12.79
C ILE A 778 -8.76 -8.40 -12.53
N LYS A 779 -9.62 -8.49 -11.51
CA LYS A 779 -10.50 -7.40 -11.08
C LYS A 779 -10.30 -7.12 -9.60
N SER A 780 -9.99 -5.88 -9.26
CA SER A 780 -9.85 -5.47 -7.85
C SER A 780 -11.17 -5.57 -7.07
N GLY A 781 -12.31 -5.54 -7.75
CA GLY A 781 -13.63 -5.43 -7.11
C GLY A 781 -14.01 -3.98 -6.84
N GLN A 782 -15.03 -3.76 -6.01
CA GLN A 782 -15.56 -2.42 -5.71
C GLN A 782 -15.55 -2.12 -4.22
N LYS A 783 -15.32 -0.86 -3.85
CA LYS A 783 -15.45 -0.34 -2.47
C LYS A 783 -14.59 -1.13 -1.47
N ASN A 784 -15.21 -1.88 -0.57
CA ASN A 784 -14.51 -2.63 0.47
C ASN A 784 -13.76 -3.85 -0.09
N ASP A 785 -14.26 -4.46 -1.16
CA ASP A 785 -13.59 -5.60 -1.79
C ASP A 785 -12.31 -5.14 -2.50
N GLU A 786 -12.36 -3.96 -3.13
CA GLU A 786 -11.20 -3.28 -3.70
C GLU A 786 -10.13 -3.02 -2.64
N LYS A 787 -10.47 -2.34 -1.54
CA LYS A 787 -9.54 -2.09 -0.43
C LYS A 787 -8.92 -3.37 0.11
N ARG A 788 -9.72 -4.43 0.27
CA ARG A 788 -9.24 -5.75 0.73
C ARG A 788 -8.26 -6.40 -0.23
N PHE A 789 -8.50 -6.26 -1.52
CA PHE A 789 -7.63 -6.79 -2.55
C PHE A 789 -6.31 -6.01 -2.65
N LEU A 790 -6.39 -4.68 -2.62
CA LEU A 790 -5.22 -3.79 -2.67
C LEU A 790 -4.38 -3.87 -1.39
N GLY A 791 -5.00 -4.07 -0.22
CA GLY A 791 -4.32 -4.14 1.08
C GLY A 791 -4.11 -2.79 1.77
N TYR A 792 -4.55 -1.68 1.15
CA TYR A 792 -4.42 -0.33 1.70
C TYR A 792 -5.68 0.52 1.50
N GLU A 793 -5.78 1.63 2.22
CA GLU A 793 -6.76 2.69 2.02
C GLU A 793 -6.14 4.07 2.16
N PHE A 794 -6.71 5.05 1.45
CA PHE A 794 -6.34 6.46 1.60
C PHE A 794 -7.09 7.09 2.78
N SER A 795 -6.36 7.83 3.60
CA SER A 795 -6.89 8.66 4.68
C SER A 795 -6.63 10.13 4.39
N ASN A 796 -7.69 10.94 4.50
CA ASN A 796 -7.62 12.40 4.46
C ASN A 796 -7.74 13.01 5.87
N ARG A 797 -7.64 12.19 6.91
CA ARG A 797 -7.78 12.65 8.30
C ARG A 797 -6.53 13.44 8.69
N ARG A 798 -6.74 14.65 9.20
CA ARG A 798 -5.66 15.53 9.68
C ARG A 798 -4.77 14.85 10.74
N GLY A 799 -3.46 14.77 10.50
CA GLY A 799 -2.48 14.06 11.32
C GLY A 799 -2.41 12.54 11.07
N SER A 800 -3.06 12.06 10.01
CA SER A 800 -3.05 10.65 9.56
C SER A 800 -3.32 10.60 8.04
N GLU A 801 -2.82 11.59 7.31
CA GLU A 801 -2.95 11.67 5.86
C GLU A 801 -2.14 10.56 5.16
N GLY A 802 -2.50 10.22 3.92
CA GLY A 802 -1.74 9.28 3.09
C GLY A 802 -2.31 7.86 3.05
N ILE A 803 -1.45 6.89 2.69
CA ILE A 803 -1.81 5.49 2.49
C ILE A 803 -1.64 4.72 3.80
N HIS A 804 -2.67 3.99 4.21
CA HIS A 804 -2.66 3.18 5.43
C HIS A 804 -3.02 1.72 5.13
N PRO A 805 -2.42 0.74 5.82
CA PRO A 805 -2.83 -0.65 5.73
C PRO A 805 -4.27 -0.82 6.22
N ILE A 806 -5.06 -1.64 5.54
CA ILE A 806 -6.46 -1.90 5.90
C ILE A 806 -6.61 -2.65 7.23
N GLN A 807 -5.57 -3.38 7.66
CA GLN A 807 -5.55 -4.10 8.94
C GLN A 807 -4.60 -3.39 9.90
N ARG A 808 -5.09 -3.14 11.10
CA ARG A 808 -4.33 -2.45 12.16
C ARG A 808 -3.20 -3.38 12.64
N GLY A 809 -1.98 -2.84 12.73
CA GLY A 809 -0.79 -3.58 13.19
C GLY A 809 -0.14 -4.47 12.13
N LYS A 810 -0.59 -4.41 10.87
CA LYS A 810 0.05 -5.09 9.74
C LYS A 810 0.60 -4.08 8.74
N SER A 811 1.62 -4.46 8.00
CA SER A 811 2.09 -3.68 6.85
C SER A 811 1.14 -3.81 5.65
N ILE A 812 1.28 -2.92 4.68
CA ILE A 812 0.50 -3.00 3.43
C ILE A 812 0.85 -4.29 2.67
N VAL A 813 2.12 -4.71 2.70
CA VAL A 813 2.64 -5.93 2.08
C VAL A 813 1.97 -7.18 2.66
N GLU A 814 1.75 -7.21 3.97
CA GLU A 814 1.03 -8.30 4.64
C GLU A 814 -0.46 -8.32 4.32
N CYS A 815 -1.04 -7.15 4.03
CA CYS A 815 -2.47 -7.01 3.75
C CYS A 815 -2.84 -7.26 2.29
N THR A 816 -1.93 -6.97 1.35
CA THR A 816 -2.23 -6.97 -0.08
C THR A 816 -2.40 -8.38 -0.64
N LYS A 817 -3.32 -8.54 -1.60
CA LYS A 817 -3.45 -9.75 -2.42
C LYS A 817 -2.82 -9.57 -3.81
N LEU A 818 -2.15 -8.44 -4.07
CA LEU A 818 -1.54 -8.13 -5.35
C LEU A 818 -0.23 -8.90 -5.59
N PHE A 819 0.70 -8.84 -4.64
CA PHE A 819 2.03 -9.43 -4.79
C PHE A 819 2.63 -9.92 -3.48
N ASP A 820 3.73 -10.63 -3.62
CA ASP A 820 4.64 -11.04 -2.56
C ASP A 820 6.01 -10.43 -2.88
N GLU A 821 6.68 -9.86 -1.86
CA GLU A 821 7.96 -9.20 -2.07
C GLU A 821 9.06 -10.20 -2.41
N ASP A 822 9.05 -11.37 -1.79
CA ASP A 822 10.17 -12.31 -1.86
C ASP A 822 9.94 -13.43 -2.87
N ASN A 823 8.68 -13.69 -3.24
CA ASN A 823 8.33 -14.80 -4.12
C ASN A 823 7.46 -14.37 -5.32
N PHE A 824 7.93 -14.62 -6.54
CA PHE A 824 7.14 -14.38 -7.76
C PHE A 824 5.99 -15.39 -7.97
N GLU A 825 6.06 -16.56 -7.32
CA GLU A 825 5.14 -17.69 -7.54
C GLU A 825 4.25 -18.01 -6.33
N ASN A 826 3.97 -17.02 -5.46
CA ASN A 826 3.00 -17.18 -4.36
C ASN A 826 1.54 -17.25 -4.89
N GLU A 827 0.96 -18.45 -4.85
CA GLU A 827 -0.39 -18.74 -5.39
C GLU A 827 -1.53 -17.94 -4.72
N GLU A 828 -1.29 -17.37 -3.53
CA GLU A 828 -2.25 -16.48 -2.87
C GLU A 828 -2.23 -15.03 -3.40
N LYS A 829 -1.33 -14.72 -4.34
CA LYS A 829 -1.13 -13.37 -4.88
C LYS A 829 -1.44 -13.29 -6.37
N ALA A 830 -1.99 -12.15 -6.79
CA ALA A 830 -2.45 -11.93 -8.14
C ALA A 830 -1.33 -11.91 -9.20
N SER A 831 -0.19 -11.29 -8.87
CA SER A 831 0.99 -11.18 -9.74
C SER A 831 1.51 -12.53 -10.22
N THR A 832 1.42 -13.58 -9.40
CA THR A 832 1.85 -14.93 -9.75
C THR A 832 1.16 -15.48 -11.00
N TYR A 833 -0.13 -15.20 -11.19
CA TYR A 833 -0.87 -15.69 -12.35
C TYR A 833 -0.49 -14.95 -13.64
N ILE A 834 -0.13 -13.68 -13.54
CA ILE A 834 0.38 -12.90 -14.68
C ILE A 834 1.80 -13.35 -15.01
N TYR A 835 2.64 -13.51 -14.00
CA TYR A 835 4.00 -14.00 -14.14
C TYR A 835 4.06 -15.40 -14.79
N ARG A 836 3.21 -16.35 -14.32
CA ARG A 836 3.05 -17.67 -14.94
C ARG A 836 2.53 -17.58 -16.37
N ALA A 837 1.61 -16.65 -16.68
CA ALA A 837 1.13 -16.41 -18.03
C ALA A 837 2.24 -15.91 -18.98
N PHE A 838 3.17 -15.07 -18.51
CA PHE A 838 4.38 -14.76 -19.28
C PHE A 838 5.24 -16.01 -19.55
N LYS A 839 5.26 -17.00 -18.65
CA LYS A 839 5.92 -18.29 -18.92
C LYS A 839 5.09 -19.25 -19.78
N GLY A 840 3.90 -18.84 -20.23
CA GLY A 840 3.00 -19.66 -21.05
C GLY A 840 2.02 -20.53 -20.27
N ASP A 841 1.97 -20.41 -18.94
CA ASP A 841 1.01 -21.15 -18.11
C ASP A 841 -0.30 -20.36 -17.93
N PHE A 842 -1.34 -20.87 -18.59
CA PHE A 842 -2.72 -20.41 -18.48
C PHE A 842 -3.66 -21.51 -17.94
N GLU A 843 -3.11 -22.58 -17.37
CA GLU A 843 -3.91 -23.77 -16.99
C GLU A 843 -3.89 -24.05 -15.49
N SER A 844 -2.83 -23.66 -14.76
CA SER A 844 -2.72 -23.89 -13.31
C SER A 844 -3.97 -23.50 -12.52
N GLU A 845 -4.35 -24.25 -11.49
CA GLU A 845 -5.55 -23.90 -10.71
C GLU A 845 -5.40 -22.54 -10.02
N ILE A 846 -6.50 -21.77 -9.97
CA ILE A 846 -6.55 -20.50 -9.24
C ILE A 846 -6.89 -20.78 -7.79
N HIS A 847 -6.01 -20.36 -6.88
CA HIS A 847 -6.18 -20.51 -5.44
C HIS A 847 -7.53 -19.98 -4.97
N ASN A 848 -8.17 -20.69 -4.05
CA ASN A 848 -9.55 -20.43 -3.59
C ASN A 848 -9.77 -18.98 -3.12
N SER A 849 -8.75 -18.34 -2.55
CA SER A 849 -8.84 -16.93 -2.10
C SER A 849 -8.98 -15.91 -3.23
N LEU A 850 -8.63 -16.26 -4.46
CA LEU A 850 -8.54 -15.36 -5.61
C LEU A 850 -9.52 -15.69 -6.75
N GLN A 851 -10.29 -16.78 -6.64
CA GLN A 851 -11.25 -17.20 -7.68
C GLN A 851 -12.32 -16.14 -8.02
N LYS A 852 -12.60 -15.21 -7.10
CA LYS A 852 -13.51 -14.08 -7.36
C LYS A 852 -12.86 -12.93 -8.13
N ASN A 853 -11.54 -12.80 -8.04
CA ASN A 853 -10.76 -11.70 -8.59
C ASN A 853 -10.10 -12.05 -9.91
N ILE A 854 -9.72 -13.32 -10.10
CA ILE A 854 -8.93 -13.78 -11.26
C ILE A 854 -9.76 -14.73 -12.11
N SER A 855 -9.73 -14.53 -13.42
CA SER A 855 -10.30 -15.42 -14.41
C SER A 855 -9.38 -15.50 -15.63
N ARG A 856 -9.61 -16.49 -16.50
CA ARG A 856 -8.88 -16.64 -17.76
C ARG A 856 -9.88 -16.64 -18.90
N GLN A 857 -9.57 -15.89 -19.95
CA GLN A 857 -10.44 -15.71 -21.11
C GLN A 857 -9.63 -15.93 -22.39
N ALA A 858 -10.25 -16.49 -23.42
CA ALA A 858 -9.66 -16.41 -24.76
C ALA A 858 -9.86 -14.98 -25.29
N LEU A 859 -8.83 -14.37 -25.86
CA LEU A 859 -8.92 -12.98 -26.35
C LEU A 859 -9.99 -12.83 -27.44
N VAL A 860 -10.20 -13.88 -28.24
CA VAL A 860 -11.25 -13.92 -29.26
C VAL A 860 -12.65 -13.74 -28.67
N ASP A 861 -12.91 -14.28 -27.47
CA ASP A 861 -14.20 -14.13 -26.77
C ASP A 861 -14.38 -12.73 -26.16
N MET A 862 -13.31 -11.96 -26.06
CA MET A 862 -13.32 -10.57 -25.58
C MET A 862 -13.60 -9.56 -26.70
N LEU A 863 -13.62 -9.99 -27.96
CA LEU A 863 -13.88 -9.16 -29.13
C LEU A 863 -15.25 -9.52 -29.74
N THR A 864 -15.89 -8.57 -30.42
CA THR A 864 -17.23 -8.75 -31.01
C THR A 864 -17.18 -8.65 -32.53
N PHE A 865 -17.12 -9.79 -33.22
CA PHE A 865 -16.91 -9.89 -34.68
C PHE A 865 -18.20 -9.90 -35.51
N ASP A 866 -19.33 -10.21 -34.89
CA ASP A 866 -20.67 -10.27 -35.51
C ASP A 866 -21.25 -8.86 -35.76
N ASN A 867 -20.75 -7.84 -35.07
CA ASN A 867 -21.09 -6.44 -35.36
C ASN A 867 -20.59 -5.99 -36.73
N ILE A 868 -21.41 -5.21 -37.44
CA ILE A 868 -21.05 -4.66 -38.76
C ILE A 868 -19.90 -3.65 -38.65
N GLU A 869 -19.97 -2.76 -37.65
CA GLU A 869 -18.88 -1.87 -37.30
C GLU A 869 -17.96 -2.59 -36.33
N PHE A 870 -16.72 -2.85 -36.77
CA PHE A 870 -15.73 -3.58 -35.99
C PHE A 870 -14.72 -2.60 -35.38
N GLU A 871 -15.09 -2.05 -34.22
CA GLU A 871 -14.28 -1.09 -33.46
C GLU A 871 -13.19 -1.75 -32.58
N LYS A 872 -12.98 -3.06 -32.72
CA LYS A 872 -12.01 -3.85 -31.94
C LYS A 872 -12.13 -3.69 -30.42
N ASN A 873 -13.34 -3.42 -29.92
CA ASN A 873 -13.57 -3.22 -28.49
C ASN A 873 -13.23 -4.49 -27.70
N ILE A 874 -12.46 -4.34 -26.63
CA ILE A 874 -12.04 -5.44 -25.75
C ILE A 874 -12.96 -5.44 -24.52
N SER A 875 -13.90 -6.38 -24.46
CA SER A 875 -14.83 -6.55 -23.35
C SER A 875 -14.20 -7.33 -22.20
N LEU A 876 -14.25 -6.75 -20.99
CA LEU A 876 -13.86 -7.42 -19.74
C LEU A 876 -14.99 -8.26 -19.12
N ALA A 877 -16.15 -8.30 -19.76
CA ALA A 877 -17.30 -9.10 -19.35
C ALA A 877 -17.60 -10.09 -20.49
N VAL A 878 -16.85 -11.18 -20.52
CA VAL A 878 -17.05 -12.25 -21.50
C VAL A 878 -18.32 -13.02 -21.10
N LYS A 879 -19.37 -12.87 -21.89
CA LYS A 879 -20.52 -13.78 -21.84
C LYS A 879 -20.12 -15.00 -22.67
N LYS A 880 -19.82 -16.13 -22.02
CA LYS A 880 -19.65 -17.39 -22.76
C LYS A 880 -20.98 -17.70 -23.45
N LYS A 881 -21.00 -17.73 -24.79
CA LYS A 881 -22.11 -18.35 -25.52
C LYS A 881 -22.18 -19.80 -25.06
N VAL A 882 -23.24 -20.16 -24.33
CA VAL A 882 -23.38 -21.53 -23.82
C VAL A 882 -23.68 -22.45 -25.02
N LYS A 883 -22.66 -23.17 -25.49
CA LYS A 883 -22.84 -24.15 -26.56
C LYS A 883 -23.47 -25.40 -25.97
N ILE A 884 -24.71 -25.68 -26.36
CA ILE A 884 -25.45 -26.86 -25.93
C ILE A 884 -25.08 -28.03 -26.85
N GLU A 885 -24.26 -28.94 -26.35
CA GLU A 885 -24.00 -30.23 -27.01
C GLU A 885 -25.14 -31.21 -26.69
N SER A 886 -25.77 -31.74 -27.73
CA SER A 886 -26.95 -32.62 -27.59
C SER A 886 -26.97 -33.66 -28.70
N LYS A 887 -27.35 -34.90 -28.34
CA LYS A 887 -27.64 -35.99 -29.28
C LYS A 887 -28.95 -35.78 -30.05
N PHE A 888 -29.78 -34.83 -29.61
CA PHE A 888 -31.11 -34.54 -30.13
C PHE A 888 -31.19 -33.13 -30.71
N SER A 889 -32.18 -32.91 -31.58
CA SER A 889 -32.46 -31.59 -32.17
C SER A 889 -32.75 -30.54 -31.10
N LEU A 890 -32.15 -29.37 -31.26
CA LEU A 890 -32.41 -28.19 -30.45
C LEU A 890 -33.61 -27.44 -31.02
N LEU A 891 -34.60 -27.12 -30.18
CA LEU A 891 -35.75 -26.28 -30.55
C LEU A 891 -35.77 -25.01 -29.72
N GLU A 892 -36.29 -23.92 -30.28
CA GLU A 892 -36.47 -22.68 -29.54
C GLU A 892 -37.54 -22.83 -28.45
N LEU A 893 -37.35 -22.17 -27.31
CA LEU A 893 -38.25 -22.23 -26.17
C LEU A 893 -39.68 -21.85 -26.57
N LYS A 894 -39.84 -20.85 -27.45
CA LYS A 894 -41.15 -20.41 -27.99
C LYS A 894 -41.91 -21.52 -28.74
N GLU A 895 -41.23 -22.53 -29.26
CA GLU A 895 -41.86 -23.62 -30.01
C GLU A 895 -42.46 -24.68 -29.07
N ILE A 896 -41.91 -24.82 -27.87
CA ILE A 896 -42.21 -25.88 -26.90
C ILE A 896 -42.99 -25.40 -25.66
N VAL A 897 -43.11 -24.09 -25.43
CA VAL A 897 -43.95 -23.48 -24.39
C VAL A 897 -44.81 -22.35 -24.93
N THR A 898 -45.86 -22.00 -24.19
CA THR A 898 -46.69 -20.82 -24.49
C THR A 898 -46.38 -19.71 -23.49
N PHE A 899 -45.90 -18.56 -23.95
CA PHE A 899 -45.70 -17.38 -23.11
C PHE A 899 -47.05 -16.71 -22.79
N SER A 900 -47.36 -16.60 -21.50
CA SER A 900 -48.53 -15.87 -21.00
C SER A 900 -48.21 -14.38 -20.82
N GLU A 901 -49.20 -13.57 -20.47
CA GLU A 901 -48.98 -12.22 -19.93
C GLU A 901 -48.03 -12.27 -18.73
N LYS A 902 -47.29 -11.18 -18.52
CA LYS A 902 -46.48 -11.01 -17.31
C LYS A 902 -47.35 -11.08 -16.05
N GLY A 903 -46.70 -11.19 -14.90
CA GLY A 903 -47.38 -11.06 -13.61
C GLY A 903 -48.15 -9.73 -13.49
N LYS A 904 -49.09 -9.68 -12.56
CA LYS A 904 -50.05 -8.54 -12.46
C LYS A 904 -49.84 -7.67 -11.22
N ARG A 905 -48.91 -8.04 -10.34
CA ARG A 905 -48.78 -7.46 -9.00
C ARG A 905 -47.45 -6.73 -8.83
N PRO A 906 -47.36 -5.68 -7.99
CA PRO A 906 -46.06 -5.12 -7.63
C PRO A 906 -45.27 -6.06 -6.72
N ALA A 907 -43.94 -6.02 -6.76
CA ALA A 907 -43.07 -6.89 -5.95
C ALA A 907 -43.27 -6.76 -4.42
N SER A 908 -43.82 -5.62 -3.96
CA SER A 908 -44.18 -5.36 -2.56
C SER A 908 -45.38 -6.18 -2.05
N PHE A 909 -46.13 -6.83 -2.95
CA PHE A 909 -47.31 -7.62 -2.59
C PHE A 909 -46.97 -8.94 -1.88
N GLY A 910 -45.77 -9.47 -2.07
CA GLY A 910 -45.32 -10.71 -1.42
C GLY A 910 -44.83 -10.47 0.02
N SER A 911 -45.20 -11.38 0.93
CA SER A 911 -44.79 -11.39 2.34
C SER A 911 -44.31 -12.77 2.81
N GLU A 912 -43.86 -12.91 4.05
CA GLU A 912 -43.57 -14.23 4.65
C GLU A 912 -44.84 -14.98 5.12
N ARG A 913 -45.95 -14.26 5.23
CA ARG A 913 -47.26 -14.76 5.66
C ARG A 913 -48.17 -14.93 4.43
N GLY A 914 -48.99 -15.97 4.46
CA GLY A 914 -49.99 -16.25 3.44
C GLY A 914 -50.04 -17.71 3.01
N ILE A 915 -50.96 -18.02 2.09
CA ILE A 915 -51.33 -19.39 1.73
C ILE A 915 -50.80 -19.76 0.32
N TYR A 916 -50.78 -18.80 -0.61
CA TYR A 916 -50.35 -19.04 -2.00
C TYR A 916 -48.94 -18.51 -2.27
N PRO A 917 -48.12 -19.19 -3.10
CA PRO A 917 -46.82 -18.69 -3.55
C PRO A 917 -46.93 -17.35 -4.30
N PHE A 918 -46.00 -16.44 -4.02
CA PHE A 918 -45.82 -15.18 -4.72
C PHE A 918 -44.41 -15.13 -5.33
N ILE A 919 -44.31 -15.08 -6.66
CA ILE A 919 -43.04 -15.04 -7.38
C ILE A 919 -42.70 -13.63 -7.81
N GLY A 920 -41.52 -13.15 -7.41
CA GLY A 920 -40.93 -11.90 -7.90
C GLY A 920 -39.67 -12.16 -8.74
N SER A 921 -38.89 -11.11 -9.01
CA SER A 921 -37.63 -11.20 -9.76
C SER A 921 -36.45 -11.75 -8.95
N SER A 922 -36.71 -12.55 -7.92
CA SER A 922 -35.68 -13.12 -7.03
C SER A 922 -35.84 -14.64 -6.93
N ALA A 923 -34.77 -15.34 -6.53
CA ALA A 923 -34.83 -16.77 -6.26
C ALA A 923 -35.67 -17.14 -5.02
N ILE A 924 -36.05 -16.16 -4.19
CA ILE A 924 -36.88 -16.39 -2.99
C ILE A 924 -38.36 -16.36 -3.38
N ILE A 925 -39.07 -17.45 -3.09
CA ILE A 925 -40.52 -17.54 -3.18
C ILE A 925 -41.13 -16.90 -1.93
N LYS A 926 -41.94 -15.85 -2.11
CA LYS A 926 -42.73 -15.22 -1.04
C LYS A 926 -44.12 -15.85 -1.00
N LYS A 927 -44.99 -15.37 -0.11
CA LYS A 927 -46.39 -15.78 0.01
C LYS A 927 -47.36 -14.61 -0.09
N CYS A 928 -48.61 -14.92 -0.41
CA CYS A 928 -49.74 -14.00 -0.43
C CYS A 928 -51.06 -14.73 -0.15
N ASP A 929 -52.12 -13.98 0.13
CA ASP A 929 -53.44 -14.54 0.47
C ASP A 929 -54.39 -14.66 -0.74
N ILE A 930 -53.98 -14.14 -1.90
CA ILE A 930 -54.76 -14.11 -3.14
C ILE A 930 -53.93 -14.78 -4.24
N PHE A 931 -54.56 -15.53 -5.14
CA PHE A 931 -53.91 -16.11 -6.32
C PHE A 931 -54.48 -15.48 -7.60
N ASP A 932 -53.65 -15.31 -8.61
CA ASP A 932 -54.01 -14.79 -9.93
C ASP A 932 -53.99 -15.91 -10.99
N TYR A 933 -53.33 -17.04 -10.72
CA TYR A 933 -53.09 -18.14 -11.63
C TYR A 933 -53.35 -19.50 -10.97
N ASP A 934 -53.95 -20.43 -11.72
CA ASP A 934 -54.29 -21.80 -11.28
C ASP A 934 -54.00 -22.78 -12.43
N PHE A 935 -52.72 -22.96 -12.76
CA PHE A 935 -52.23 -23.91 -13.78
C PHE A 935 -50.75 -24.19 -13.56
N GLU A 936 -50.25 -25.30 -14.11
CA GLU A 936 -48.83 -25.63 -14.13
C GLU A 936 -48.04 -24.61 -14.95
N ALA A 937 -46.98 -24.03 -14.36
CA ALA A 937 -46.21 -22.95 -14.98
C ALA A 937 -44.72 -22.98 -14.61
N ILE A 938 -43.91 -22.43 -15.51
CA ILE A 938 -42.57 -21.95 -15.18
C ILE A 938 -42.63 -20.42 -15.10
N VAL A 939 -42.03 -19.82 -14.07
CA VAL A 939 -41.96 -18.37 -13.88
C VAL A 939 -40.49 -17.93 -13.84
N ILE A 940 -40.14 -16.96 -14.68
CA ILE A 940 -38.77 -16.41 -14.81
C ILE A 940 -38.80 -14.92 -14.46
N GLY A 941 -37.95 -14.47 -13.54
CA GLY A 941 -37.80 -13.05 -13.22
C GLY A 941 -37.18 -12.26 -14.38
N ASP A 942 -37.68 -11.06 -14.66
CA ASP A 942 -37.20 -10.24 -15.79
C ASP A 942 -36.05 -9.28 -15.44
N GLY A 943 -35.71 -9.13 -14.16
CA GLY A 943 -34.76 -8.13 -13.66
C GLY A 943 -33.97 -8.60 -12.43
N GLY A 944 -32.80 -7.99 -12.22
CA GLY A 944 -31.90 -8.35 -11.13
C GLY A 944 -30.92 -9.46 -11.53
N SER A 945 -31.18 -10.70 -11.10
CA SER A 945 -30.36 -11.88 -11.40
C SER A 945 -31.23 -12.98 -12.00
N ALA A 946 -30.65 -13.85 -12.85
CA ALA A 946 -31.41 -14.97 -13.42
C ALA A 946 -31.99 -15.85 -12.32
N ASN A 947 -33.27 -16.19 -12.46
CA ASN A 947 -33.99 -17.08 -11.57
C ASN A 947 -35.15 -17.73 -12.32
N ILE A 948 -35.44 -18.97 -11.96
CA ILE A 948 -36.47 -19.79 -12.58
C ILE A 948 -37.21 -20.59 -11.51
N HIS A 949 -38.53 -20.60 -11.58
CA HIS A 949 -39.41 -21.27 -10.63
C HIS A 949 -40.36 -22.20 -11.37
N TYR A 950 -40.60 -23.39 -10.82
CA TYR A 950 -41.62 -24.32 -11.31
C TYR A 950 -42.77 -24.35 -10.30
N LEU A 951 -43.99 -24.21 -10.80
CA LEU A 951 -45.21 -24.17 -10.00
C LEU A 951 -46.25 -25.14 -10.57
N ASN A 952 -46.87 -25.90 -9.68
CA ASN A 952 -47.98 -26.80 -10.00
C ASN A 952 -49.09 -26.68 -8.94
N GLU A 953 -49.38 -25.45 -8.55
CA GLU A 953 -50.38 -25.05 -7.55
C GLU A 953 -50.87 -23.62 -7.85
N LYS A 954 -51.88 -23.14 -7.13
CA LYS A 954 -52.39 -21.77 -7.24
C LYS A 954 -51.34 -20.75 -6.81
N PHE A 955 -51.06 -19.73 -7.62
CA PHE A 955 -50.01 -18.74 -7.34
C PHE A 955 -50.33 -17.33 -7.87
N SER A 956 -49.53 -16.35 -7.44
CA SER A 956 -49.46 -15.01 -8.00
C SER A 956 -48.01 -14.64 -8.34
N SER A 957 -47.81 -13.69 -9.24
CA SER A 957 -46.47 -13.21 -9.58
C SER A 957 -46.43 -11.72 -9.86
N SER A 958 -45.22 -11.14 -9.75
CA SER A 958 -45.02 -9.71 -10.00
C SER A 958 -45.01 -9.37 -11.49
N ASP A 959 -45.35 -8.13 -11.81
CA ASP A 959 -45.21 -7.50 -13.14
C ASP A 959 -43.79 -7.62 -13.74
N HIS A 960 -42.79 -7.83 -12.91
CA HIS A 960 -41.41 -8.14 -13.28
C HIS A 960 -41.11 -9.64 -13.49
N THR A 961 -42.06 -10.42 -14.02
CA THR A 961 -41.89 -11.86 -14.30
C THR A 961 -42.52 -12.28 -15.63
N TYR A 962 -41.91 -13.26 -16.30
CA TYR A 962 -42.44 -13.98 -17.45
C TYR A 962 -43.01 -15.33 -17.03
N ILE A 963 -44.22 -15.65 -17.49
CA ILE A 963 -44.94 -16.89 -17.14
C ILE A 963 -45.06 -17.79 -18.38
N LEU A 964 -44.56 -19.01 -18.29
CA LEU A 964 -44.51 -20.00 -19.36
C LEU A 964 -45.47 -21.15 -19.04
N LYS A 965 -46.35 -21.47 -19.98
CA LYS A 965 -47.34 -22.55 -19.90
C LYS A 965 -46.94 -23.75 -20.73
N LYS A 966 -47.40 -24.92 -20.29
CA LYS A 966 -47.18 -26.19 -20.97
C LYS A 966 -47.79 -26.20 -22.38
N LYS A 967 -47.06 -26.77 -23.33
CA LYS A 967 -47.58 -27.20 -24.64
C LYS A 967 -47.57 -28.74 -24.69
N GLU A 968 -46.67 -29.35 -25.47
CA GLU A 968 -46.52 -30.81 -25.53
C GLU A 968 -45.42 -31.34 -24.60
N THR A 969 -44.34 -30.57 -24.42
CA THR A 969 -43.17 -30.94 -23.60
C THR A 969 -43.49 -30.79 -22.10
N PRO A 970 -43.09 -31.73 -21.21
CA PRO A 970 -43.25 -31.58 -19.77
C PRO A 970 -42.48 -30.36 -19.25
N LEU A 971 -43.18 -29.45 -18.56
CA LEU A 971 -42.54 -28.23 -18.01
C LEU A 971 -41.42 -28.56 -17.02
N LYS A 972 -41.54 -29.65 -16.25
CA LYS A 972 -40.45 -30.09 -15.36
C LYS A 972 -39.15 -30.40 -16.09
N TYR A 973 -39.22 -31.00 -17.29
CA TYR A 973 -38.02 -31.27 -18.08
C TYR A 973 -37.32 -29.96 -18.46
N ILE A 974 -38.10 -29.00 -19.00
CA ILE A 974 -37.63 -27.66 -19.36
C ILE A 974 -37.03 -26.95 -18.14
N TYR A 975 -37.74 -26.99 -17.01
CA TYR A 975 -37.29 -26.41 -15.75
C TYR A 975 -35.96 -27.00 -15.29
N PHE A 976 -35.80 -28.33 -15.28
CA PHE A 976 -34.56 -28.97 -14.85
C PHE A 976 -33.41 -28.66 -15.78
N PHE A 977 -33.62 -28.70 -17.10
CA PHE A 977 -32.60 -28.33 -18.07
C PHE A 977 -32.13 -26.89 -17.86
N LEU A 978 -33.06 -25.93 -17.79
CA LEU A 978 -32.73 -24.51 -17.62
C LEU A 978 -32.16 -24.19 -16.24
N ARG A 979 -32.60 -24.87 -15.18
CA ARG A 979 -32.07 -24.65 -13.83
C ARG A 979 -30.64 -25.15 -13.67
N GLN A 980 -30.29 -26.27 -14.29
CA GLN A 980 -28.91 -26.78 -14.28
C GLN A 980 -28.01 -25.98 -15.23
N ASN A 981 -28.58 -25.33 -16.24
CA ASN A 981 -27.87 -24.47 -17.18
C ASN A 981 -28.34 -23.01 -17.04
N ILE A 982 -28.40 -22.50 -15.80
CA ILE A 982 -28.94 -21.17 -15.50
C ILE A 982 -28.19 -20.05 -16.24
N GLU A 983 -26.92 -20.30 -16.59
CA GLU A 983 -26.05 -19.43 -17.39
C GLU A 983 -26.67 -19.06 -18.75
N ILE A 984 -27.48 -19.95 -19.34
CA ILE A 984 -28.23 -19.69 -20.59
C ILE A 984 -29.21 -18.54 -20.39
N ILE A 985 -29.88 -18.49 -19.24
CA ILE A 985 -30.81 -17.41 -18.91
C ILE A 985 -30.00 -16.15 -18.53
N GLU A 986 -28.89 -16.29 -17.81
CA GLU A 986 -28.02 -15.17 -17.44
C GLU A 986 -27.44 -14.42 -18.64
N GLU A 987 -27.14 -15.12 -19.75
CA GLU A 987 -26.68 -14.52 -21.00
C GLU A 987 -27.64 -13.44 -21.51
N GLY A 988 -28.94 -13.64 -21.31
CA GLY A 988 -30.00 -12.71 -21.69
C GLY A 988 -30.10 -11.44 -20.86
N PHE A 989 -29.48 -11.39 -19.68
CA PHE A 989 -29.51 -10.21 -18.82
C PHE A 989 -28.52 -9.14 -19.33
N ALA A 990 -29.03 -7.95 -19.64
CA ALA A 990 -28.25 -6.82 -20.17
C ALA A 990 -28.50 -5.52 -19.38
N GLY A 991 -27.48 -4.65 -19.27
CA GLY A 991 -27.52 -3.35 -18.57
C GLY A 991 -26.40 -3.18 -17.51
N GLN A 992 -25.81 -1.98 -17.39
CA GLN A 992 -24.71 -1.71 -16.44
C GLN A 992 -25.20 -1.51 -14.98
N SER A 993 -26.35 -0.88 -14.77
CA SER A 993 -26.88 -0.54 -13.42
C SER A 993 -28.08 -1.40 -13.01
N LEU A 994 -29.02 -1.63 -13.94
CA LEU A 994 -30.16 -2.54 -13.78
C LEU A 994 -30.11 -3.53 -14.93
N LYS A 995 -29.90 -4.80 -14.60
CA LYS A 995 -29.85 -5.90 -15.57
C LYS A 995 -31.24 -6.47 -15.77
N ASN A 996 -31.70 -6.51 -17.01
CA ASN A 996 -32.99 -7.11 -17.38
C ASN A 996 -32.82 -8.07 -18.56
N ILE A 997 -33.74 -9.04 -18.67
CA ILE A 997 -33.82 -9.98 -19.79
C ILE A 997 -35.03 -9.66 -20.67
N SER A 998 -34.84 -9.72 -22.00
CA SER A 998 -35.93 -9.49 -22.94
C SER A 998 -36.74 -10.76 -23.20
N LYS A 999 -38.03 -10.58 -23.51
CA LYS A 999 -38.90 -11.69 -23.94
C LYS A 999 -38.35 -12.38 -25.19
N SER A 1000 -37.84 -11.59 -26.16
CA SER A 1000 -37.31 -12.12 -27.42
C SER A 1000 -36.11 -13.04 -27.21
N PHE A 1001 -35.24 -12.72 -26.24
CA PHE A 1001 -34.11 -13.58 -25.90
C PHE A 1001 -34.60 -14.89 -25.26
N LEU A 1002 -35.54 -14.81 -24.31
CA LEU A 1002 -36.14 -16.02 -23.71
C LEU A 1002 -36.79 -16.91 -24.76
N GLU A 1003 -37.51 -16.31 -25.73
CA GLU A 1003 -38.15 -17.02 -26.83
C GLU A 1003 -37.14 -17.79 -27.70
N SER A 1004 -35.94 -17.24 -27.92
CA SER A 1004 -34.88 -17.85 -28.74
C SER A 1004 -33.99 -18.88 -28.03
N ILE A 1005 -34.17 -19.09 -26.72
CA ILE A 1005 -33.35 -20.08 -25.98
C ILE A 1005 -33.57 -21.46 -26.59
N LYS A 1006 -32.48 -22.11 -27.01
CA LYS A 1006 -32.49 -23.46 -27.59
C LYS A 1006 -32.50 -24.51 -26.48
N ILE A 1007 -33.40 -25.48 -26.56
CA ILE A 1007 -33.51 -26.61 -25.62
C ILE A 1007 -33.48 -27.93 -26.41
N PRO A 1008 -32.70 -28.93 -25.98
CA PRO A 1008 -32.71 -30.24 -26.60
C PRO A 1008 -34.06 -30.93 -26.40
N LEU A 1009 -34.60 -31.50 -27.47
CA LEU A 1009 -35.89 -32.20 -27.42
C LEU A 1009 -35.71 -33.71 -27.69
N PRO A 1010 -35.31 -34.51 -26.68
CA PRO A 1010 -35.31 -35.97 -26.81
C PRO A 1010 -36.74 -36.53 -26.89
N PRO A 1011 -36.95 -37.79 -27.29
CA PRO A 1011 -38.25 -38.46 -27.21
C PRO A 1011 -38.92 -38.34 -25.82
N LEU A 1012 -40.26 -38.30 -25.79
CA LEU A 1012 -41.04 -38.04 -24.58
C LEU A 1012 -40.75 -39.05 -23.45
N ASP A 1013 -40.44 -40.30 -23.77
CA ASP A 1013 -40.06 -41.31 -22.78
C ASP A 1013 -38.72 -40.97 -22.09
N ILE A 1014 -37.75 -40.41 -22.83
CA ILE A 1014 -36.47 -39.93 -22.29
C ILE A 1014 -36.68 -38.67 -21.45
N GLN A 1015 -37.49 -37.70 -21.93
CA GLN A 1015 -37.86 -36.52 -21.16
C GLN A 1015 -38.45 -36.91 -19.79
N ASN A 1016 -39.38 -37.87 -19.78
CA ASN A 1016 -39.98 -38.39 -18.55
C ASN A 1016 -38.97 -39.15 -17.67
N LYS A 1017 -38.05 -39.93 -18.24
CA LYS A 1017 -36.96 -40.58 -17.47
C LYS A 1017 -36.08 -39.56 -16.76
N ILE A 1018 -35.68 -38.49 -17.45
CA ILE A 1018 -34.90 -37.39 -16.86
C ILE A 1018 -35.67 -36.77 -15.70
N VAL A 1019 -36.96 -36.43 -15.92
CA VAL A 1019 -37.82 -35.85 -14.87
C VAL A 1019 -37.91 -36.79 -13.67
N ILE A 1020 -38.10 -38.09 -13.87
CA ILE A 1020 -38.20 -39.08 -12.78
C ILE A 1020 -36.90 -39.17 -11.98
N GLU A 1021 -35.74 -39.29 -12.65
CA GLU A 1021 -34.45 -39.41 -11.96
C GLU A 1021 -34.08 -38.13 -11.20
N ILE A 1022 -34.31 -36.94 -11.77
CA ILE A 1022 -34.02 -35.66 -11.11
C ILE A 1022 -35.04 -35.36 -10.00
N ASP A 1023 -36.34 -35.64 -10.19
CA ASP A 1023 -37.36 -35.51 -9.13
C ASP A 1023 -37.01 -36.40 -7.93
N ALA A 1024 -36.45 -37.60 -8.16
CA ALA A 1024 -36.04 -38.49 -7.07
C ALA A 1024 -34.92 -37.85 -6.24
N LEU A 1025 -33.97 -37.18 -6.88
CA LEU A 1025 -32.91 -36.42 -6.21
C LEU A 1025 -33.45 -35.17 -5.49
N ASP A 1026 -34.38 -34.42 -6.08
CA ASP A 1026 -35.03 -33.28 -5.41
C ASP A 1026 -35.84 -33.72 -4.18
N LYS A 1027 -36.58 -34.83 -4.28
CA LYS A 1027 -37.30 -35.43 -3.14
C LYS A 1027 -36.33 -35.90 -2.07
N LYS A 1028 -35.19 -36.46 -2.45
CA LYS A 1028 -34.12 -36.85 -1.52
C LYS A 1028 -33.55 -35.63 -0.81
N GLU A 1029 -33.19 -34.58 -1.55
CA GLU A 1029 -32.71 -33.31 -1.01
C GLU A 1029 -33.70 -32.72 0.00
N GLY A 1030 -34.99 -32.69 -0.35
CA GLY A 1030 -36.06 -32.24 0.54
C GLY A 1030 -36.17 -33.06 1.82
N LYS A 1031 -36.20 -34.39 1.71
CA LYS A 1031 -36.23 -35.31 2.87
C LYS A 1031 -35.00 -35.16 3.76
N THR A 1032 -33.80 -35.05 3.17
CA THR A 1032 -32.55 -34.85 3.89
C THR A 1032 -32.55 -33.51 4.64
N LYS A 1033 -33.05 -32.43 4.02
CA LYS A 1033 -33.23 -31.12 4.68
C LYS A 1033 -34.22 -31.20 5.84
N GLU A 1034 -35.34 -31.92 5.68
CA GLU A 1034 -36.28 -32.17 6.77
C GLU A 1034 -35.68 -33.02 7.89
N GLU A 1035 -34.87 -34.02 7.56
CA GLU A 1035 -34.17 -34.86 8.54
C GLU A 1035 -33.16 -34.03 9.33
N ILE A 1036 -32.36 -33.19 8.68
CA ILE A 1036 -31.47 -32.24 9.35
C ILE A 1036 -32.28 -31.33 10.30
N LYS A 1037 -33.44 -30.82 9.86
CA LYS A 1037 -34.32 -30.01 10.71
C LYS A 1037 -34.82 -30.79 11.93
N LYS A 1038 -35.24 -32.06 11.75
CA LYS A 1038 -35.66 -32.94 12.85
C LYS A 1038 -34.52 -33.23 13.83
N LEU A 1039 -33.31 -33.51 13.32
CA LEU A 1039 -32.11 -33.75 14.12
C LEU A 1039 -31.72 -32.51 14.94
N LYS A 1040 -31.76 -31.32 14.33
CA LYS A 1040 -31.54 -30.04 15.03
C LYS A 1040 -32.60 -29.81 16.11
N ASN A 1041 -33.86 -30.18 15.86
CA ASN A 1041 -34.93 -30.09 16.86
C ASN A 1041 -34.78 -31.12 18.01
N SER A 1042 -34.29 -32.33 17.74
CA SER A 1042 -34.07 -33.35 18.79
C SER A 1042 -32.97 -32.96 19.78
N PHE A 1043 -32.08 -32.06 19.40
CA PHE A 1043 -31.03 -31.53 20.27
C PHE A 1043 -31.58 -30.90 21.55
N GLY A 1044 -32.67 -30.13 21.43
CA GLY A 1044 -33.32 -29.48 22.58
C GLY A 1044 -34.06 -30.47 23.49
N GLN A 1045 -34.50 -31.61 22.96
CA GLN A 1045 -35.25 -32.63 23.71
C GLN A 1045 -34.35 -33.46 24.63
N LEU A 1046 -33.05 -33.58 24.33
CA LEU A 1046 -32.09 -34.31 25.17
C LEU A 1046 -31.95 -33.71 26.58
N PHE A 1047 -32.34 -32.45 26.75
CA PHE A 1047 -32.30 -31.72 28.01
C PHE A 1047 -33.67 -31.63 28.72
N GLN A 1048 -34.75 -32.15 28.14
CA GLN A 1048 -36.13 -32.04 28.64
C GLN A 1048 -36.62 -33.38 29.24
N GLY A 1049 -37.53 -33.32 30.22
CA GLY A 1049 -38.28 -34.50 30.70
C GLY A 1049 -37.57 -35.39 31.73
N LYS A 1050 -36.47 -34.93 32.34
CA LYS A 1050 -35.74 -35.65 33.40
C LYS A 1050 -35.67 -34.82 34.69
N ASN A 1051 -35.87 -35.46 35.84
CA ASN A 1051 -35.79 -34.82 37.16
C ASN A 1051 -34.33 -34.59 37.58
N TYR A 1052 -33.68 -33.58 36.98
CA TYR A 1052 -32.34 -33.18 37.36
C TYR A 1052 -32.35 -32.18 38.52
N SER A 1053 -31.29 -32.20 39.33
CA SER A 1053 -31.02 -31.11 40.26
C SER A 1053 -30.59 -29.88 39.47
N TYR A 1054 -31.24 -28.75 39.70
CA TYR A 1054 -30.90 -27.49 39.05
C TYR A 1054 -30.02 -26.66 39.98
N LYS A 1055 -28.93 -26.13 39.43
CA LYS A 1055 -28.05 -25.17 40.12
C LYS A 1055 -27.98 -23.88 39.31
N ASN A 1056 -27.79 -22.78 40.02
CA ASN A 1056 -27.51 -21.50 39.39
C ASN A 1056 -26.12 -21.56 38.73
N LEU A 1057 -25.99 -21.06 37.51
CA LEU A 1057 -24.73 -21.10 36.74
C LEU A 1057 -23.55 -20.49 37.53
N GLY A 1058 -23.79 -19.44 38.32
CA GLY A 1058 -22.76 -18.82 39.16
C GLY A 1058 -22.33 -19.64 40.37
N SER A 1059 -23.08 -20.68 40.75
CA SER A 1059 -22.66 -21.64 41.79
C SER A 1059 -21.78 -22.77 41.25
N ILE A 1060 -21.68 -22.91 39.93
CA ILE A 1060 -20.94 -24.00 39.27
C ILE A 1060 -19.85 -23.51 38.31
N THR A 1061 -19.79 -22.21 38.01
CA THR A 1061 -18.76 -21.59 37.16
C THR A 1061 -18.22 -20.31 37.78
N SER A 1062 -16.94 -20.03 37.55
CA SER A 1062 -16.34 -18.72 37.78
C SER A 1062 -16.48 -17.85 36.53
N PHE A 1063 -16.70 -16.55 36.73
CA PHE A 1063 -16.79 -15.57 35.65
C PHE A 1063 -15.58 -14.64 35.62
N LYS A 1064 -15.11 -14.30 34.43
CA LYS A 1064 -14.08 -13.25 34.23
C LYS A 1064 -14.45 -12.41 33.02
N ASN A 1065 -14.41 -11.09 33.15
CA ASN A 1065 -14.56 -10.19 31.99
C ASN A 1065 -13.25 -10.20 31.19
N GLY A 1066 -13.36 -10.11 29.87
CA GLY A 1066 -12.19 -10.09 29.00
C GLY A 1066 -11.39 -8.79 29.08
N LEU A 1067 -10.26 -8.77 28.38
CA LEU A 1067 -9.34 -7.64 28.36
C LEU A 1067 -9.82 -6.53 27.43
N ASN A 1068 -9.69 -5.30 27.89
CA ASN A 1068 -9.69 -4.13 27.02
C ASN A 1068 -8.24 -3.83 26.65
N TYR A 1069 -8.01 -3.52 25.39
CA TYR A 1069 -6.69 -3.20 24.85
C TYR A 1069 -6.87 -2.08 23.84
N SER A 1070 -5.83 -1.29 23.63
CA SER A 1070 -5.89 -0.10 22.78
C SER A 1070 -4.81 -0.18 21.68
N ARG A 1071 -4.93 0.67 20.65
CA ARG A 1071 -3.95 0.73 19.56
C ARG A 1071 -2.56 1.16 20.03
N SER A 1072 -2.45 1.79 21.19
CA SER A 1072 -1.18 2.28 21.75
C SER A 1072 -0.57 1.30 22.75
N SER A 1073 -1.10 0.07 22.87
CA SER A 1073 -0.56 -0.91 23.79
C SER A 1073 0.76 -1.50 23.27
N LEU A 1074 1.81 -1.49 24.09
CA LEU A 1074 3.20 -1.79 23.67
C LEU A 1074 3.80 -3.07 24.30
N GLY A 1075 3.01 -3.89 24.98
CA GLY A 1075 3.49 -5.09 25.69
C GLY A 1075 3.39 -6.40 24.90
N GLU A 1076 2.91 -7.47 25.55
CA GLU A 1076 2.90 -8.82 25.00
C GLU A 1076 1.88 -9.01 23.85
N VAL A 1077 2.28 -9.75 22.80
CA VAL A 1077 1.41 -10.14 21.68
C VAL A 1077 0.79 -11.51 21.95
N LEU A 1078 -0.53 -11.62 21.84
CA LEU A 1078 -1.30 -12.84 22.12
C LEU A 1078 -2.45 -13.00 21.13
N ASN A 1079 -2.98 -14.22 20.99
CA ASN A 1079 -4.20 -14.46 20.21
C ASN A 1079 -5.42 -14.01 21.02
N ILE A 1080 -6.45 -13.43 20.40
CA ILE A 1080 -7.67 -13.03 21.07
C ILE A 1080 -8.91 -13.61 20.41
N VAL A 1081 -9.79 -14.18 21.24
CA VAL A 1081 -11.15 -14.54 20.84
C VAL A 1081 -12.04 -13.31 21.02
N GLY A 1082 -12.52 -12.78 19.90
CA GLY A 1082 -13.37 -11.59 19.81
C GLY A 1082 -14.82 -11.93 19.44
N VAL A 1083 -15.68 -10.91 19.44
CA VAL A 1083 -17.13 -11.11 19.16
C VAL A 1083 -17.38 -11.66 17.74
N LYS A 1084 -16.50 -11.37 16.77
CA LYS A 1084 -16.61 -11.86 15.39
C LYS A 1084 -16.54 -13.39 15.26
N ASP A 1085 -15.99 -14.05 16.28
CA ASP A 1085 -15.78 -15.50 16.29
C ASP A 1085 -17.03 -16.27 16.76
N PHE A 1086 -18.01 -15.58 17.37
CA PHE A 1086 -19.27 -16.13 17.90
C PHE A 1086 -20.36 -16.24 16.83
N GLN A 1087 -20.03 -16.72 15.64
CA GLN A 1087 -21.01 -16.96 14.57
C GLN A 1087 -21.97 -18.11 14.96
N ASN A 1088 -22.31 -19.02 14.06
CA ASN A 1088 -23.09 -20.22 14.43
C ASN A 1088 -22.20 -21.39 14.91
N ASN A 1089 -20.93 -21.12 15.17
CA ASN A 1089 -19.92 -22.13 15.52
C ASN A 1089 -20.03 -22.59 16.97
N PHE A 1090 -19.70 -23.85 17.25
CA PHE A 1090 -19.58 -24.37 18.61
C PHE A 1090 -18.24 -23.96 19.26
N SER A 1091 -17.17 -23.90 18.47
CA SER A 1091 -15.80 -23.56 18.87
C SER A 1091 -15.18 -22.58 17.85
N PRO A 1092 -14.24 -21.68 18.23
CA PRO A 1092 -13.62 -20.76 17.29
C PRO A 1092 -12.77 -21.49 16.24
N ASN A 1093 -12.62 -20.91 15.05
CA ASN A 1093 -11.58 -21.34 14.13
C ASN A 1093 -10.23 -20.77 14.60
N ILE A 1094 -9.39 -21.63 15.16
CA ILE A 1094 -8.11 -21.25 15.77
C ILE A 1094 -7.12 -20.62 14.79
N GLU A 1095 -7.21 -20.96 13.50
CA GLU A 1095 -6.30 -20.44 12.46
C GLU A 1095 -6.63 -18.99 12.08
N LEU A 1096 -7.84 -18.51 12.41
CA LEU A 1096 -8.34 -17.19 12.04
C LEU A 1096 -8.39 -16.21 13.22
N LEU A 1097 -7.89 -16.61 14.40
CA LEU A 1097 -7.88 -15.75 15.59
C LEU A 1097 -6.98 -14.53 15.38
N GLU A 1098 -7.44 -13.38 15.87
CA GLU A 1098 -6.72 -12.12 15.77
C GLU A 1098 -5.57 -12.09 16.78
N LYS A 1099 -4.40 -11.57 16.38
CA LYS A 1099 -3.31 -11.28 17.31
C LYS A 1099 -3.41 -9.83 17.76
N VAL A 1100 -3.33 -9.60 19.07
CA VAL A 1100 -3.40 -8.26 19.67
C VAL A 1100 -2.26 -8.08 20.65
N GLN A 1101 -1.86 -6.81 20.82
CA GLN A 1101 -0.87 -6.41 21.80
C GLN A 1101 -1.58 -5.83 23.03
N ILE A 1102 -1.15 -6.24 24.22
CA ILE A 1102 -1.68 -5.73 25.50
C ILE A 1102 -0.60 -4.97 26.26
N ASP A 1103 -0.97 -4.07 27.17
CA ASP A 1103 0.01 -3.42 28.05
C ASP A 1103 0.48 -4.40 29.12
N GLY A 1104 1.80 -4.59 29.23
CA GLY A 1104 2.40 -5.56 30.15
C GLY A 1104 2.35 -7.01 29.65
N GLN A 1105 2.33 -7.96 30.58
CA GLN A 1105 2.24 -9.40 30.31
C GLN A 1105 0.85 -9.95 30.66
N LEU A 1106 0.40 -10.96 29.91
CA LEU A 1106 -0.85 -11.63 30.18
C LEU A 1106 -0.76 -12.38 31.50
N THR A 1107 -1.60 -12.00 32.46
CA THR A 1107 -1.73 -12.73 33.72
C THR A 1107 -2.61 -13.97 33.54
N GLU A 1108 -2.37 -15.01 34.35
CA GLU A 1108 -3.09 -16.28 34.25
C GLU A 1108 -4.62 -16.14 34.33
N GLU A 1109 -5.11 -15.11 35.00
CA GLU A 1109 -6.55 -14.89 35.13
C GLU A 1109 -7.23 -14.55 33.80
N TYR A 1110 -6.51 -13.92 32.87
CA TYR A 1110 -7.02 -13.53 31.55
C TYR A 1110 -6.63 -14.50 30.44
N GLU A 1111 -5.87 -15.54 30.76
CA GLU A 1111 -5.52 -16.59 29.82
C GLU A 1111 -6.69 -17.58 29.63
N LEU A 1112 -7.01 -17.84 28.36
CA LEU A 1112 -7.95 -18.88 27.97
C LEU A 1112 -7.28 -20.25 28.07
N ARG A 1113 -8.07 -21.23 28.48
CA ARG A 1113 -7.69 -22.64 28.54
C ARG A 1113 -8.70 -23.47 27.75
N PRO A 1114 -8.29 -24.64 27.22
CA PRO A 1114 -9.26 -25.61 26.73
C PRO A 1114 -10.31 -25.90 27.80
N GLN A 1115 -11.55 -26.14 27.37
CA GLN A 1115 -12.73 -26.31 28.21
C GLN A 1115 -13.32 -25.04 28.84
N ASP A 1116 -12.76 -23.86 28.56
CA ASP A 1116 -13.45 -22.60 28.85
C ASP A 1116 -14.67 -22.41 27.95
N ILE A 1117 -15.64 -21.64 28.42
CA ILE A 1117 -16.79 -21.19 27.62
C ILE A 1117 -16.79 -19.67 27.63
N LEU A 1118 -16.94 -19.03 26.48
CA LEU A 1118 -17.11 -17.60 26.40
C LEU A 1118 -18.57 -17.24 26.08
N VAL A 1119 -19.00 -16.06 26.49
CA VAL A 1119 -20.27 -15.46 26.09
C VAL A 1119 -20.09 -14.00 25.65
N VAL A 1120 -20.77 -13.59 24.59
CA VAL A 1120 -20.79 -12.19 24.15
C VAL A 1120 -21.54 -11.35 25.18
N ARG A 1121 -20.83 -10.44 25.81
CA ARG A 1121 -21.38 -9.48 26.78
C ARG A 1121 -22.01 -8.29 26.09
N SER A 1122 -21.32 -7.61 25.17
CA SER A 1122 -21.83 -6.39 24.55
C SER A 1122 -21.49 -6.30 23.08
N ASN A 1123 -22.45 -5.84 22.26
CA ASN A 1123 -22.27 -5.60 20.83
C ASN A 1123 -23.32 -4.61 20.32
N GLY A 1124 -23.04 -3.90 19.22
CA GLY A 1124 -24.01 -3.02 18.55
C GLY A 1124 -25.22 -3.75 17.98
N SER A 1125 -25.08 -5.05 17.67
CA SER A 1125 -26.18 -5.93 17.26
C SER A 1125 -26.72 -6.73 18.45
N ALA A 1126 -27.99 -6.52 18.80
CA ALA A 1126 -28.68 -7.27 19.85
C ALA A 1126 -28.72 -8.79 19.58
N ASN A 1127 -28.60 -9.23 18.32
CA ASN A 1127 -28.60 -10.64 17.94
C ASN A 1127 -27.30 -11.38 18.32
N LEU A 1128 -26.21 -10.66 18.58
CA LEU A 1128 -24.92 -11.25 18.95
C LEU A 1128 -24.73 -11.36 20.47
N VAL A 1129 -25.32 -10.44 21.25
CA VAL A 1129 -25.27 -10.49 22.72
C VAL A 1129 -25.90 -11.78 23.22
N GLY A 1130 -25.23 -12.47 24.16
CA GLY A 1130 -25.70 -13.74 24.73
C GLY A 1130 -25.47 -14.97 23.87
N ARG A 1131 -24.57 -14.90 22.87
CA ARG A 1131 -24.08 -16.08 22.17
C ARG A 1131 -22.92 -16.71 22.92
N PHE A 1132 -22.91 -18.03 23.01
CA PHE A 1132 -21.88 -18.81 23.69
C PHE A 1132 -20.95 -19.52 22.71
N LEU A 1133 -19.69 -19.71 23.12
CA LEU A 1133 -18.63 -20.36 22.36
C LEU A 1133 -17.80 -21.24 23.29
N PHE A 1134 -17.66 -22.52 22.98
CA PHE A 1134 -16.83 -23.47 23.74
C PHE A 1134 -15.40 -23.48 23.20
N ILE A 1135 -14.41 -23.41 24.07
CA ILE A 1135 -12.99 -23.43 23.69
C ILE A 1135 -12.52 -24.89 23.69
N GLU A 1136 -12.60 -25.53 22.53
CA GLU A 1136 -12.16 -26.92 22.38
C GLU A 1136 -10.63 -27.03 22.32
N ASN A 1137 -10.01 -26.19 21.48
CA ASN A 1137 -8.57 -26.13 21.26
C ASN A 1137 -8.10 -24.67 21.21
N LEU A 1138 -6.80 -24.46 21.39
CA LEU A 1138 -6.15 -23.16 21.28
C LEU A 1138 -4.95 -23.23 20.33
N PRO A 1139 -4.63 -22.15 19.61
CA PRO A 1139 -3.44 -22.09 18.77
C PRO A 1139 -2.15 -22.12 19.61
N ILE A 1140 -1.01 -22.35 18.94
CA ILE A 1140 0.31 -22.25 19.57
C ILE A 1140 0.55 -20.80 20.02
N GLY A 1141 0.86 -20.62 21.31
CA GLY A 1141 1.07 -19.31 21.95
C GLY A 1141 -0.07 -18.92 22.91
N LYS A 1142 0.13 -17.84 23.68
CA LYS A 1142 -0.87 -17.37 24.66
C LYS A 1142 -2.14 -16.88 23.96
N THR A 1143 -3.29 -17.19 24.56
CA THR A 1143 -4.60 -16.79 24.02
C THR A 1143 -5.46 -16.17 25.12
N SER A 1144 -6.11 -15.04 24.82
CA SER A 1144 -7.02 -14.33 25.72
C SER A 1144 -8.35 -14.04 25.01
N PHE A 1145 -9.21 -13.24 25.65
CA PHE A 1145 -10.58 -12.96 25.19
C PHE A 1145 -10.93 -11.49 25.37
N SER A 1146 -11.72 -10.97 24.43
CA SER A 1146 -12.06 -9.55 24.34
C SER A 1146 -12.91 -9.07 25.52
N GLY A 1147 -12.75 -7.81 25.94
CA GLY A 1147 -13.56 -7.15 26.98
C GLY A 1147 -15.05 -7.06 26.66
N PHE A 1148 -15.43 -7.31 25.40
CA PHE A 1148 -16.82 -7.50 24.98
C PHE A 1148 -17.37 -8.91 25.25
N THR A 1149 -16.59 -9.78 25.90
CA THR A 1149 -16.94 -11.16 26.24
C THR A 1149 -16.71 -11.45 27.73
N ILE A 1150 -17.37 -12.49 28.23
CA ILE A 1150 -17.19 -13.04 29.58
C ILE A 1150 -16.77 -14.50 29.45
N ARG A 1151 -15.72 -14.90 30.16
CA ARG A 1151 -15.33 -16.30 30.32
C ARG A 1151 -16.07 -16.95 31.47
N LEU A 1152 -16.55 -18.16 31.26
CA LEU A 1152 -17.10 -19.09 32.22
C LEU A 1152 -16.14 -20.28 32.32
N ARG A 1153 -15.70 -20.60 33.53
CA ARG A 1153 -14.85 -21.77 33.81
C ARG A 1153 -15.48 -22.59 34.94
N PRO A 1154 -15.80 -23.88 34.73
CA PRO A 1154 -16.39 -24.71 35.77
C PRO A 1154 -15.55 -24.76 37.05
N LEU A 1155 -16.23 -24.82 38.20
CA LEU A 1155 -15.62 -24.84 39.54
C LEU A 1155 -15.35 -26.26 40.06
N SER A 1156 -15.84 -27.29 39.38
CA SER A 1156 -15.75 -28.68 39.81
C SER A 1156 -15.66 -29.62 38.61
N ASP A 1157 -14.83 -30.65 38.72
CA ASP A 1157 -14.66 -31.71 37.71
C ASP A 1157 -15.94 -32.55 37.49
N ASN A 1158 -16.95 -32.39 38.36
CA ASN A 1158 -18.27 -32.99 38.19
C ASN A 1158 -19.14 -32.26 37.14
N ILE A 1159 -18.64 -31.17 36.56
CA ILE A 1159 -19.30 -30.43 35.49
C ILE A 1159 -18.48 -30.57 34.20
N ASN A 1160 -19.01 -31.31 33.24
CA ASN A 1160 -18.43 -31.42 31.91
C ASN A 1160 -18.66 -30.10 31.14
N SER A 1161 -17.58 -29.39 30.81
CA SER A 1161 -17.67 -28.12 30.09
C SER A 1161 -18.34 -28.22 28.72
N LYS A 1162 -18.16 -29.33 28.00
CA LYS A 1162 -18.76 -29.51 26.66
C LYS A 1162 -20.27 -29.69 26.77
N PHE A 1163 -20.73 -30.46 27.75
CA PHE A 1163 -22.16 -30.56 28.13
C PHE A 1163 -22.74 -29.18 28.45
N LEU A 1164 -22.06 -28.42 29.31
CA LEU A 1164 -22.48 -27.08 29.69
C LEU A 1164 -22.54 -26.13 28.48
N GLY A 1165 -21.53 -26.17 27.60
CA GLY A 1165 -21.48 -25.38 26.37
C GLY A 1165 -22.65 -25.68 25.44
N HIS A 1166 -23.02 -26.95 25.25
CA HIS A 1166 -24.18 -27.33 24.45
C HIS A 1166 -25.50 -26.87 25.10
N TYR A 1167 -25.66 -27.04 26.42
CA TYR A 1167 -26.87 -26.58 27.11
C TYR A 1167 -27.05 -25.05 27.03
N LEU A 1168 -25.97 -24.28 27.20
CA LEU A 1168 -26.00 -22.82 27.13
C LEU A 1168 -26.37 -22.29 25.73
N LYS A 1169 -26.17 -23.08 24.68
CA LYS A 1169 -26.58 -22.75 23.30
C LYS A 1169 -28.02 -23.15 22.96
N THR A 1170 -28.77 -23.76 23.89
CA THR A 1170 -30.16 -24.14 23.65
C THR A 1170 -31.09 -22.93 23.58
N ASP A 1171 -32.22 -23.10 22.90
CA ASP A 1171 -33.28 -22.08 22.84
C ASP A 1171 -33.87 -21.77 24.22
N ILE A 1172 -33.79 -22.69 25.19
CA ILE A 1172 -34.23 -22.48 26.57
C ILE A 1172 -33.43 -21.33 27.19
N VAL A 1173 -32.09 -21.45 27.16
CA VAL A 1173 -31.19 -20.42 27.69
C VAL A 1173 -31.26 -19.15 26.83
N ARG A 1174 -31.38 -19.28 25.51
CA ARG A 1174 -31.54 -18.12 24.62
C ARG A 1174 -32.79 -17.32 24.95
N ASN A 1175 -33.92 -17.98 25.18
CA ASN A 1175 -35.19 -17.36 25.54
C ASN A 1175 -35.18 -16.80 26.97
N GLU A 1176 -34.47 -17.43 27.90
CA GLU A 1176 -34.27 -16.88 29.25
C GLU A 1176 -33.46 -15.57 29.19
N LEU A 1177 -32.41 -15.53 28.38
CA LEU A 1177 -31.59 -14.33 28.16
C LEU A 1177 -32.32 -13.20 27.41
N THR A 1178 -33.25 -13.52 26.52
CA THR A 1178 -33.99 -12.52 25.71
C THR A 1178 -35.37 -12.17 26.25
N GLY A 1179 -35.98 -13.06 27.05
CA GLY A 1179 -37.35 -12.96 27.57
C GLY A 1179 -37.51 -12.19 28.88
N SER A 1180 -36.43 -11.99 29.65
CA SER A 1180 -36.46 -11.19 30.89
C SER A 1180 -36.50 -9.67 30.66
N SER A 1181 -36.45 -9.20 29.40
CA SER A 1181 -36.53 -7.79 29.04
C SER A 1181 -37.79 -7.49 28.23
N LYS A 1182 -38.85 -7.00 28.89
CA LYS A 1182 -40.00 -6.33 28.25
C LYS A 1182 -39.63 -4.95 27.67
N GLY A 1183 -38.49 -4.86 26.98
CA GLY A 1183 -37.99 -3.66 26.34
C GLY A 1183 -36.97 -4.03 25.27
N SER A 1184 -37.24 -3.62 24.04
CA SER A 1184 -36.33 -3.72 22.91
C SER A 1184 -34.98 -3.04 23.23
N ASN A 1185 -33.88 -3.76 23.05
CA ASN A 1185 -32.45 -3.37 23.16
C ASN A 1185 -31.68 -3.82 24.42
N ILE A 1186 -31.43 -5.13 24.61
CA ILE A 1186 -30.29 -5.56 25.44
C ILE A 1186 -28.99 -5.23 24.68
N LYS A 1187 -28.34 -4.12 25.06
CA LYS A 1187 -27.01 -3.73 24.51
C LYS A 1187 -25.83 -4.32 25.30
N SER A 1188 -26.07 -4.92 26.47
CA SER A 1188 -25.03 -5.50 27.33
C SER A 1188 -25.57 -6.52 28.35
N LEU A 1189 -24.91 -7.67 28.50
CA LEU A 1189 -25.10 -8.68 29.54
C LEU A 1189 -24.12 -8.45 30.70
N ASN A 1190 -24.48 -8.87 31.91
CA ASN A 1190 -23.59 -8.82 33.07
C ASN A 1190 -23.51 -10.19 33.76
N GLN A 1191 -22.52 -10.35 34.64
CA GLN A 1191 -22.29 -11.62 35.34
C GLN A 1191 -23.43 -11.98 36.29
N THR A 1192 -24.16 -11.00 36.84
CA THR A 1192 -25.32 -11.23 37.70
C THR A 1192 -26.45 -11.94 36.97
N LEU A 1193 -26.78 -11.49 35.75
CA LEU A 1193 -27.79 -12.12 34.89
C LEU A 1193 -27.37 -13.53 34.48
N LEU A 1194 -26.10 -13.70 34.09
CA LEU A 1194 -25.57 -15.03 33.76
C LEU A 1194 -25.60 -15.97 34.97
N SER A 1195 -25.25 -15.47 36.15
CA SER A 1195 -25.21 -16.27 37.39
C SER A 1195 -26.57 -16.87 37.74
N ALA A 1196 -27.67 -16.19 37.39
CA ALA A 1196 -29.03 -16.61 37.72
C ALA A 1196 -29.59 -17.72 36.81
N ILE A 1197 -28.94 -18.00 35.67
CA ILE A 1197 -29.40 -19.02 34.72
C ILE A 1197 -29.40 -20.39 35.41
N LYS A 1198 -30.52 -21.10 35.33
CA LYS A 1198 -30.66 -22.43 35.92
C LYS A 1198 -30.12 -23.50 35.00
N ILE A 1199 -29.11 -24.22 35.48
CA ILE A 1199 -28.44 -25.30 34.75
C ILE A 1199 -28.82 -26.63 35.38
N PRO A 1200 -29.30 -27.62 34.59
CA PRO A 1200 -29.47 -28.99 35.06
C PRO A 1200 -28.09 -29.62 35.27
N VAL A 1201 -27.87 -30.22 36.44
CA VAL A 1201 -26.61 -30.88 36.80
C VAL A 1201 -26.85 -32.37 37.02
N PRO A 1202 -26.93 -33.18 35.95
CA PRO A 1202 -26.99 -34.64 36.08
C PRO A 1202 -25.62 -35.22 36.50
N SER A 1203 -25.57 -36.53 36.77
CA SER A 1203 -24.30 -37.21 37.07
C SER A 1203 -23.31 -37.05 35.91
N LEU A 1204 -21.99 -37.04 36.20
CA LEU A 1204 -20.96 -36.84 35.18
C LEU A 1204 -21.07 -37.87 34.03
N SER A 1205 -21.40 -39.12 34.36
CA SER A 1205 -21.65 -40.17 33.38
C SER A 1205 -22.83 -39.86 32.46
N GLU A 1206 -23.92 -39.29 32.99
CA GLU A 1206 -25.07 -38.88 32.18
C GLU A 1206 -24.75 -37.63 31.35
N GLN A 1207 -23.94 -36.69 31.86
CA GLN A 1207 -23.45 -35.54 31.07
C GLN A 1207 -22.62 -36.02 29.86
N GLN A 1208 -21.69 -36.97 30.08
CA GLN A 1208 -20.89 -37.57 29.01
C GLN A 1208 -21.77 -38.31 27.99
N LYS A 1209 -22.79 -39.04 28.46
CA LYS A 1209 -23.76 -39.71 27.59
C LYS A 1209 -24.51 -38.72 26.70
N ILE A 1210 -24.97 -37.60 27.26
CA ILE A 1210 -25.67 -36.55 26.50
C ILE A 1210 -24.75 -35.92 25.45
N VAL A 1211 -23.49 -35.62 25.80
CA VAL A 1211 -22.50 -35.09 24.85
C VAL A 1211 -22.25 -36.08 23.71
N SER A 1212 -22.09 -37.38 24.01
CA SER A 1212 -21.90 -38.40 22.99
C SER A 1212 -23.08 -38.51 22.03
N GLU A 1213 -24.32 -38.42 22.52
CA GLU A 1213 -25.51 -38.41 21.66
C GLU A 1213 -25.58 -37.15 20.78
N ILE A 1214 -25.20 -36.00 21.33
CA ILE A 1214 -25.08 -34.74 20.59
C ILE A 1214 -24.06 -34.84 19.46
N GLU A 1215 -22.86 -35.34 19.74
CA GLU A 1215 -21.79 -35.50 18.74
C GLU A 1215 -22.20 -36.47 17.63
N LYS A 1216 -22.92 -37.55 17.95
CA LYS A 1216 -23.51 -38.45 16.95
C LYS A 1216 -24.50 -37.72 16.04
N ILE A 1217 -25.37 -36.87 16.61
CA ILE A 1217 -26.33 -36.08 15.85
C ILE A 1217 -25.61 -35.08 14.93
N GLU A 1218 -24.61 -34.35 15.45
CA GLU A 1218 -23.82 -33.38 14.68
C GLU A 1218 -23.04 -34.06 13.54
N SER A 1219 -22.41 -35.20 13.82
CA SER A 1219 -21.75 -36.02 12.78
C SER A 1219 -22.72 -36.45 11.70
N LYS A 1220 -23.94 -36.86 12.08
CA LYS A 1220 -24.98 -37.25 11.12
C LYS A 1220 -25.43 -36.05 10.27
N ILE A 1221 -25.63 -34.88 10.87
CA ILE A 1221 -25.94 -33.64 10.15
C ILE A 1221 -24.83 -33.32 9.14
N SER A 1222 -23.56 -33.40 9.53
CA SER A 1222 -22.43 -33.14 8.64
C SER A 1222 -22.41 -34.08 7.42
N VAL A 1223 -22.70 -35.37 7.61
CA VAL A 1223 -22.83 -36.33 6.51
C VAL A 1223 -23.97 -35.97 5.57
N LEU A 1224 -25.15 -35.62 6.11
CA LEU A 1224 -26.32 -35.23 5.33
C LEU A 1224 -26.10 -33.91 4.57
N GLU A 1225 -25.38 -32.95 5.16
CA GLU A 1225 -25.02 -31.69 4.50
C GLU A 1225 -24.04 -31.92 3.33
N LYS A 1226 -23.08 -32.84 3.48
CA LYS A 1226 -22.21 -33.28 2.37
C LYS A 1226 -23.01 -33.97 1.26
N GLU A 1227 -23.98 -34.79 1.63
CA GLU A 1227 -24.85 -35.47 0.65
C GLU A 1227 -25.64 -34.46 -0.18
N ILE A 1228 -26.21 -33.42 0.45
CA ILE A 1228 -26.91 -32.32 -0.26
C ILE A 1228 -25.96 -31.59 -1.22
N ALA A 1229 -24.71 -31.33 -0.81
CA ALA A 1229 -23.72 -30.62 -1.63
C ALA A 1229 -23.35 -31.35 -2.93
N GLU A 1230 -23.50 -32.69 -2.97
CA GLU A 1230 -23.20 -33.51 -4.15
C GLU A 1230 -24.39 -33.67 -5.12
N ILE A 1231 -25.62 -33.38 -4.70
CA ILE A 1231 -26.82 -33.54 -5.51
C ILE A 1231 -26.77 -32.74 -6.84
N PRO A 1232 -26.32 -31.47 -6.88
CA PRO A 1232 -26.21 -30.72 -8.14
C PRO A 1232 -25.34 -31.45 -9.19
N LYS A 1233 -24.18 -31.99 -8.78
CA LYS A 1233 -23.30 -32.76 -9.68
C LYS A 1233 -23.95 -34.05 -10.18
N GLN A 1234 -24.79 -34.70 -9.36
CA GLN A 1234 -25.52 -35.90 -9.77
C GLN A 1234 -26.59 -35.58 -10.81
N LYS A 1235 -27.33 -34.48 -10.62
CA LYS A 1235 -28.33 -33.99 -11.60
C LYS A 1235 -27.68 -33.67 -12.95
N ASP A 1236 -26.49 -33.05 -12.95
CA ASP A 1236 -25.75 -32.77 -14.19
C ASP A 1236 -25.30 -34.05 -14.90
N LYS A 1237 -24.86 -35.07 -14.15
CA LYS A 1237 -24.52 -36.39 -14.71
C LYS A 1237 -25.74 -37.05 -15.37
N ILE A 1238 -26.94 -36.91 -14.80
CA ILE A 1238 -28.18 -37.44 -15.40
C ILE A 1238 -28.46 -36.72 -16.72
N LEU A 1239 -28.40 -35.39 -16.76
CA LEU A 1239 -28.59 -34.63 -18.00
C LEU A 1239 -27.59 -35.05 -19.08
N LYS A 1240 -26.29 -35.13 -18.77
CA LYS A 1240 -25.25 -35.56 -19.72
C LYS A 1240 -25.38 -37.01 -20.19
N LYS A 1241 -25.93 -37.89 -19.36
CA LYS A 1241 -26.20 -39.29 -19.72
C LYS A 1241 -27.28 -39.37 -20.79
N PHE A 1242 -28.37 -38.62 -20.63
CA PHE A 1242 -29.55 -38.74 -21.46
C PHE A 1242 -29.60 -37.79 -22.65
N LEU A 1243 -29.05 -36.58 -22.54
CA LEU A 1243 -28.94 -35.59 -23.62
C LEU A 1243 -27.66 -35.81 -24.42
#